data_AF-M7NMA8-F1
#
_entry.id   AF-M7NMA8-F1
#
_cell.length_a   1.000
_cell.length_b   1.000
_cell.length_c   1.000
_cell.angle_alpha   90.00
_cell.angle_beta   90.00
_cell.angle_gamma   90.00
#
_symmetry.space_group_name_H-M   'P 1'
#
loop_
_entity.id
_entity.type
_entity.pdbx_description
1 polymer ?
#
loop_
_entity_poly.entity_id
_entity_poly.type
_entity_poly.pdbx_seq_one_letter_code
_entity_poly.pdbx_strand_id
1 'polypeptide(L)'
;MKRFRFTIGNKVLLGFSILIVIYAVSATISIVTIGQGDQINRENSEVIDPSVRQLSELNHLVTQSKMLVTNWVYMYRNLQDQQRLDSLQQFEYPVLKQQLQQVAQRWDNPKQRAELDSVLTQLDGIFQVQRTEIMDNLRTFEDYEDSMIKFMAEESLSSQILPQMGQLQANLKNLIQAKTTEKEEATLLQMESFDRLRNATLAIAFIVVILGIIIALIIARTITTPVKYMKEIVLKLSRGILPEDGGRKFSNDEIGEMALALETLVSGLKSTSGFAENIGKGNYAASFEPLSGEDVLGNSLIDMRNNLQAVAEQDKRRNWATEGLAKFGEILRKQNDNIGNLSDTILSNLVKYMDANQGGLYIVNDENEGDPFLEMAACYAWDKKKYLEQKVYPGDGLTGQAWVEKATIYLTDVPDDYISITSGLGEANPTSILIVPLKINEEIYGLIEIASFDTFEPHQIEFVEKIAESIASTLSAVKINERTQRLLEESQQLTEQMRAQEEEMRQNMEELQATQEEMERTQTDRKTKESIINNTNLMFELAESFKISLVNAVTTQTLGYREEELRNMAFGSLVGSASALADAKRVVDEGHTWTGLLPLKNNKGEEVLTKASAGRIRDPYANTYKYLIFAANISTVAQSHEQL
;
A
#
# COMPACT_ATOMS: atom_id res chain seq x y z
N MET A 1 36.78 -25.51 -28.99
CA MET A 1 38.18 -25.18 -28.63
C MET A 1 38.15 -24.31 -27.39
N LYS A 2 38.72 -24.76 -26.25
CA LYS A 2 38.85 -23.92 -25.05
C LYS A 2 39.78 -22.74 -25.39
N ARG A 3 39.24 -21.51 -25.49
CA ARG A 3 40.05 -20.29 -25.64
C ARG A 3 40.98 -20.22 -24.43
N PHE A 4 42.29 -20.27 -24.66
CA PHE A 4 43.30 -20.18 -23.62
C PHE A 4 43.08 -18.87 -22.84
N ARG A 5 42.79 -18.98 -21.54
CA ARG A 5 42.44 -17.85 -20.68
C ARG A 5 43.69 -17.40 -19.92
N PHE A 6 44.10 -16.15 -20.12
CA PHE A 6 45.30 -15.61 -19.49
C PHE A 6 44.95 -14.98 -18.14
N THR A 7 45.01 -15.80 -17.09
CA THR A 7 44.70 -15.44 -15.70
C THR A 7 45.60 -14.33 -15.17
N ILE A 8 45.16 -13.64 -14.12
CA ILE A 8 45.98 -12.65 -13.41
C ILE A 8 47.27 -13.29 -12.89
N GLY A 9 47.16 -14.49 -12.30
CA GLY A 9 48.31 -15.25 -11.82
C GLY A 9 49.34 -15.48 -12.93
N ASN A 10 48.89 -15.88 -14.12
CA ASN A 10 49.78 -16.11 -15.26
C ASN A 10 50.42 -14.82 -15.78
N LYS A 11 49.71 -13.68 -15.75
CA LYS A 11 50.28 -12.36 -16.11
C LYS A 11 51.42 -11.97 -15.18
N VAL A 12 51.20 -12.10 -13.88
CA VAL A 12 52.19 -11.74 -12.85
C VAL A 12 53.38 -12.71 -12.91
N LEU A 13 53.11 -14.01 -13.00
CA LEU A 13 54.15 -15.04 -13.08
C LEU A 13 55.00 -14.90 -14.33
N LEU A 14 54.42 -14.56 -15.48
CA LEU A 14 55.16 -14.27 -16.71
C LEU A 14 56.11 -13.08 -16.51
N GLY A 15 55.64 -11.98 -15.91
CA GLY A 15 56.46 -10.80 -15.63
C GLY A 15 57.68 -11.12 -14.75
N PHE A 16 57.47 -11.84 -13.65
CA PHE A 16 58.57 -12.28 -12.77
C PHE A 16 59.49 -13.28 -13.45
N SER A 17 58.96 -14.23 -14.24
CA SER A 17 59.77 -15.23 -14.94
C SER A 17 60.74 -14.59 -15.92
N ILE A 18 60.30 -13.55 -16.65
CA ILE A 18 61.18 -12.81 -17.57
C ILE A 18 62.31 -12.13 -16.81
N LEU A 19 62.02 -11.48 -15.67
CA LEU A 19 63.04 -10.84 -14.84
C LEU A 19 64.05 -11.85 -14.28
N ILE A 20 63.58 -13.01 -13.82
CA ILE A 20 64.44 -14.10 -13.31
C ILE A 20 65.37 -14.62 -14.41
N VAL A 21 64.86 -14.83 -15.63
CA VAL A 21 65.68 -15.29 -16.76
C VAL A 21 66.75 -14.26 -17.11
N ILE A 22 66.41 -12.97 -17.17
CA ILE A 22 67.40 -11.90 -17.43
C ILE A 22 68.47 -11.87 -16.34
N TYR A 23 68.09 -12.02 -15.08
CA TYR A 23 69.03 -12.06 -13.97
C TYR A 23 69.96 -13.28 -14.06
N ALA A 24 69.44 -14.46 -14.39
CA ALA A 24 70.24 -15.67 -14.57
C ALA A 24 71.26 -15.54 -15.72
N VAL A 25 70.85 -14.93 -16.84
CA VAL A 25 71.74 -14.63 -17.97
C VAL A 25 72.83 -13.64 -17.55
N SER A 26 72.47 -12.58 -16.83
CA SER A 26 73.43 -11.60 -16.29
C SER A 26 74.47 -12.24 -15.39
N ALA A 27 74.02 -13.08 -14.45
CA ALA A 27 74.89 -13.81 -13.53
C ALA A 27 75.86 -14.72 -14.30
N THR A 28 75.37 -15.43 -15.32
CA THR A 28 76.20 -16.30 -16.15
C THR A 28 77.28 -15.52 -16.89
N ILE A 29 76.91 -14.41 -17.55
CA ILE A 29 77.87 -13.54 -18.26
C ILE A 29 78.91 -12.99 -17.28
N SER A 30 78.49 -12.57 -16.09
CA SER A 30 79.37 -12.01 -15.07
C SER A 30 80.37 -13.04 -14.58
N ILE A 31 79.90 -14.26 -14.25
CA ILE A 31 80.76 -15.37 -13.79
C ILE A 31 81.80 -15.73 -14.86
N VAL A 32 81.40 -15.85 -16.12
CA VAL A 32 82.33 -16.17 -17.22
C VAL A 32 83.37 -15.06 -17.41
N THR A 33 82.95 -13.79 -17.37
CA THR A 33 83.86 -12.65 -17.59
C THR A 33 84.84 -12.48 -16.42
N ILE A 34 84.37 -12.67 -15.17
CA ILE A 34 85.23 -12.66 -13.98
C ILE A 34 86.25 -13.80 -14.06
N GLY A 35 85.83 -15.02 -14.44
CA GLY A 35 86.74 -16.16 -14.59
C GLY A 35 87.86 -15.91 -15.61
N GLN A 36 87.55 -15.25 -16.73
CA GLN A 36 88.56 -14.84 -17.72
C GLN A 36 89.52 -13.78 -17.16
N GLY A 37 89.00 -12.78 -16.45
CA GLY A 37 89.82 -11.74 -15.82
C GLY A 37 90.75 -12.28 -14.73
N ASP A 38 90.26 -13.24 -13.92
CA ASP A 38 91.05 -13.90 -12.87
C ASP A 38 92.24 -14.68 -13.44
N GLN A 39 92.06 -15.34 -14.59
CA GLN A 39 93.14 -16.08 -15.25
C GLN A 39 94.26 -15.12 -15.70
N ILE A 40 93.91 -14.02 -16.38
CA ILE A 40 94.87 -13.00 -16.81
C ILE A 40 95.59 -12.40 -15.59
N ASN A 41 94.85 -12.12 -14.50
CA ASN A 41 95.44 -11.56 -13.29
C ASN A 41 96.42 -12.52 -12.60
N ARG A 42 96.13 -13.83 -12.57
CA ARG A 42 97.05 -14.84 -12.02
C ARG A 42 98.32 -14.94 -12.85
N GLU A 43 98.20 -15.02 -14.17
CA GLU A 43 99.35 -15.06 -15.07
C GLU A 43 100.24 -13.82 -14.92
N ASN A 44 99.62 -12.64 -14.86
CA ASN A 44 100.32 -11.38 -14.66
C ASN A 44 101.06 -11.34 -13.30
N SER A 45 100.38 -11.69 -12.20
CA SER A 45 100.93 -11.56 -10.84
C SER A 45 101.90 -12.67 -10.43
N GLU A 46 101.73 -13.90 -10.93
CA GLU A 46 102.57 -15.06 -10.57
C GLU A 46 103.72 -15.30 -11.55
N VAL A 47 103.61 -14.84 -12.80
CA VAL A 47 104.60 -15.12 -13.86
C VAL A 47 105.21 -13.84 -14.41
N ILE A 48 104.41 -12.98 -15.03
CA ILE A 48 104.95 -11.85 -15.82
C ILE A 48 105.63 -10.81 -14.91
N ASP A 49 104.97 -10.37 -13.83
CA ASP A 49 105.49 -9.38 -12.89
C ASP A 49 106.78 -9.82 -12.18
N PRO A 50 106.84 -11.04 -11.59
CA PRO A 50 108.07 -11.56 -11.02
C PRO A 50 109.19 -11.67 -12.06
N SER A 51 108.87 -12.02 -13.31
CA SER A 51 109.87 -12.13 -14.39
C SER A 51 110.53 -10.79 -14.69
N VAL A 52 109.74 -9.74 -14.91
CA VAL A 52 110.29 -8.39 -15.17
C VAL A 52 111.12 -7.90 -14.00
N ARG A 53 110.64 -8.12 -12.76
CA ARG A 53 111.35 -7.73 -11.53
C ARG A 53 112.70 -8.45 -11.41
N GLN A 54 112.70 -9.78 -11.51
CA GLN A 54 113.91 -10.59 -11.35
C GLN A 54 114.91 -10.39 -12.49
N LEU A 55 114.46 -10.19 -13.72
CA LEU A 55 115.34 -9.84 -14.84
C LEU A 55 115.98 -8.46 -14.62
N SER A 56 115.23 -7.51 -14.07
CA SER A 56 115.74 -6.18 -13.72
C SER A 56 116.77 -6.26 -12.58
N GLU A 57 116.52 -7.11 -11.57
CA GLU A 57 117.47 -7.43 -10.51
C GLU A 57 118.75 -8.08 -11.07
N LEU A 58 118.62 -8.99 -12.04
CA LEU A 58 119.77 -9.61 -12.71
C LEU A 58 120.59 -8.56 -13.48
N ASN A 59 119.93 -7.63 -14.17
CA ASN A 59 120.61 -6.56 -14.88
C ASN A 59 121.34 -5.61 -13.91
N HIS A 60 120.77 -5.35 -12.74
CA HIS A 60 121.43 -4.61 -11.68
C HIS A 60 122.65 -5.37 -11.14
N LEU A 61 122.52 -6.68 -10.89
CA LEU A 61 123.59 -7.56 -10.44
C LEU A 61 124.76 -7.59 -11.45
N VAL A 62 124.47 -7.73 -12.75
CA VAL A 62 125.48 -7.69 -13.82
C VAL A 62 126.19 -6.33 -13.84
N THR A 63 125.45 -5.23 -13.65
CA THR A 63 126.02 -3.88 -13.58
C THR A 63 126.94 -3.70 -12.36
N GLN A 64 126.52 -4.20 -11.19
CA GLN A 64 127.33 -4.19 -9.98
C GLN A 64 128.59 -5.05 -10.16
N SER A 65 128.47 -6.28 -10.65
CA SER A 65 129.61 -7.16 -10.92
C SER A 65 130.62 -6.49 -11.86
N LYS A 66 130.16 -5.88 -12.95
CA LYS A 66 131.02 -5.14 -13.89
C LYS A 66 131.81 -4.02 -13.20
N MET A 67 131.16 -3.23 -12.34
CA MET A 67 131.83 -2.18 -11.57
C MET A 67 132.84 -2.76 -10.58
N LEU A 68 132.42 -3.76 -9.79
CA LEU A 68 133.23 -4.35 -8.72
C LEU A 68 134.46 -5.08 -9.27
N VAL A 69 134.33 -5.81 -10.39
CA VAL A 69 135.50 -6.45 -11.02
C VAL A 69 136.45 -5.43 -11.64
N THR A 70 135.93 -4.31 -12.17
CA THR A 70 136.77 -3.20 -12.65
C THR A 70 137.55 -2.59 -11.49
N ASN A 71 136.89 -2.35 -10.35
CA ASN A 71 137.55 -1.89 -9.14
C ASN A 71 138.56 -2.91 -8.62
N TRP A 72 138.27 -4.22 -8.71
CA TRP A 72 139.19 -5.29 -8.33
C TRP A 72 140.52 -5.20 -9.08
N VAL A 73 140.50 -4.92 -10.39
CA VAL A 73 141.73 -4.81 -11.20
C VAL A 73 142.50 -3.53 -10.90
N TYR A 74 141.81 -2.39 -10.77
CA TYR A 74 142.49 -1.07 -10.70
C TYR A 74 142.75 -0.55 -9.28
N MET A 75 142.05 -1.04 -8.25
CA MET A 75 142.15 -0.52 -6.88
C MET A 75 142.69 -1.58 -5.91
N TYR A 76 143.97 -1.48 -5.56
CA TYR A 76 144.57 -2.28 -4.49
C TYR A 76 143.98 -1.92 -3.11
N ARG A 77 143.70 -2.94 -2.26
CA ARG A 77 143.13 -2.85 -0.89
C ARG A 77 141.67 -2.41 -0.74
N ASN A 78 140.85 -2.46 -1.80
CA ASN A 78 139.40 -2.26 -1.64
C ASN A 78 138.71 -3.56 -1.16
N LEU A 79 138.97 -3.95 0.08
CA LEU A 79 138.43 -5.18 0.70
C LEU A 79 136.89 -5.24 0.68
N GLN A 80 136.23 -4.08 0.75
CA GLN A 80 134.77 -4.00 0.73
C GLN A 80 134.21 -4.42 -0.63
N ASP A 81 134.74 -3.88 -1.73
CA ASP A 81 134.31 -4.25 -3.08
C ASP A 81 134.69 -5.69 -3.42
N GLN A 82 135.84 -6.15 -2.93
CA GLN A 82 136.28 -7.53 -3.10
C GLN A 82 135.31 -8.51 -2.41
N GLN A 83 134.99 -8.28 -1.13
CA GLN A 83 134.01 -9.10 -0.40
C GLN A 83 132.61 -9.00 -1.02
N ARG A 84 132.23 -7.83 -1.55
CA ARG A 84 130.94 -7.64 -2.21
C ARG A 84 130.85 -8.40 -3.53
N LEU A 85 131.89 -8.40 -4.37
CA LEU A 85 131.92 -9.16 -5.62
C LEU A 85 131.83 -10.66 -5.33
N ASP A 86 132.59 -11.13 -4.35
CA ASP A 86 132.57 -12.53 -3.93
C ASP A 86 131.19 -12.93 -3.40
N SER A 87 130.60 -12.11 -2.53
CA SER A 87 129.24 -12.33 -2.02
C SER A 87 128.19 -12.36 -3.14
N LEU A 88 128.30 -11.44 -4.09
CA LEU A 88 127.39 -11.32 -5.22
C LEU A 88 127.44 -12.58 -6.10
N GLN A 89 128.62 -13.09 -6.40
CA GLN A 89 128.78 -14.28 -7.23
C GLN A 89 128.46 -15.59 -6.48
N GLN A 90 128.84 -15.72 -5.20
CA GLN A 90 128.69 -16.96 -4.44
C GLN A 90 127.31 -17.13 -3.80
N PHE A 91 126.65 -16.05 -3.38
CA PHE A 91 125.41 -16.13 -2.62
C PHE A 91 124.20 -15.52 -3.35
N GLU A 92 124.31 -14.31 -3.90
CA GLU A 92 123.15 -13.61 -4.49
C GLU A 92 122.78 -14.15 -5.88
N TYR A 93 123.77 -14.30 -6.77
CA TYR A 93 123.52 -14.76 -8.13
C TYR A 93 122.92 -16.18 -8.19
N PRO A 94 123.40 -17.19 -7.45
CA PRO A 94 122.81 -18.53 -7.50
C PRO A 94 121.33 -18.56 -7.07
N VAL A 95 120.98 -17.76 -6.06
CA VAL A 95 119.58 -17.63 -5.60
C VAL A 95 118.72 -16.97 -6.68
N LEU A 96 119.16 -15.84 -7.23
CA LEU A 96 118.44 -15.13 -8.28
C LEU A 96 118.29 -15.97 -9.56
N LYS A 97 119.36 -16.70 -9.94
CA LYS A 97 119.36 -17.64 -11.06
C LYS A 97 118.31 -18.73 -10.87
N GLN A 98 118.25 -19.34 -9.69
CA GLN A 98 117.26 -20.38 -9.39
C GLN A 98 115.83 -19.81 -9.44
N GLN A 99 115.59 -18.63 -8.87
CA GLN A 99 114.29 -17.98 -8.90
C GLN A 99 113.85 -17.66 -10.34
N LEU A 100 114.75 -17.11 -11.16
CA LEU A 100 114.50 -16.83 -12.57
C LEU A 100 114.17 -18.10 -13.35
N GLN A 101 114.93 -19.18 -13.15
CA GLN A 101 114.67 -20.46 -13.80
C GLN A 101 113.31 -21.04 -13.39
N GLN A 102 112.91 -20.90 -12.12
CA GLN A 102 111.60 -21.37 -11.65
C GLN A 102 110.44 -20.61 -12.30
N VAL A 103 110.53 -19.28 -12.36
CA VAL A 103 109.48 -18.46 -13.01
C VAL A 103 109.49 -18.67 -14.52
N ALA A 104 110.67 -18.78 -15.13
CA ALA A 104 110.83 -18.99 -16.57
C ALA A 104 110.26 -20.30 -17.08
N GLN A 105 110.19 -21.36 -16.26
CA GLN A 105 109.50 -22.60 -16.63
C GLN A 105 108.02 -22.38 -17.00
N ARG A 106 107.41 -21.31 -16.47
CA ARG A 106 106.01 -20.92 -16.74
C ARG A 106 105.89 -19.89 -17.87
N TRP A 107 106.97 -19.53 -18.56
CA TRP A 107 106.89 -18.64 -19.71
C TRP A 107 106.35 -19.36 -20.94
N ASP A 108 105.28 -18.83 -21.50
CA ASP A 108 104.65 -19.37 -22.70
C ASP A 108 105.60 -19.34 -23.89
N ASN A 109 106.36 -18.26 -24.07
CA ASN A 109 107.27 -18.10 -25.19
C ASN A 109 108.56 -18.92 -25.02
N PRO A 110 108.79 -19.99 -25.81
CA PRO A 110 109.99 -20.82 -25.70
C PRO A 110 111.27 -20.09 -26.12
N LYS A 111 111.16 -19.04 -26.97
CA LYS A 111 112.33 -18.26 -27.39
C LYS A 111 112.90 -17.43 -26.23
N GLN A 112 112.02 -16.77 -25.47
CA GLN A 112 112.42 -16.01 -24.28
C GLN A 112 113.08 -16.91 -23.23
N ARG A 113 112.58 -18.15 -23.05
CA ARG A 113 113.23 -19.15 -22.17
C ARG A 113 114.65 -19.48 -22.62
N ALA A 114 114.83 -19.76 -23.91
CA ALA A 114 116.15 -20.03 -24.47
C ALA A 114 117.09 -18.81 -24.39
N GLU A 115 116.57 -17.60 -24.57
CA GLU A 115 117.33 -16.35 -24.38
C GLU A 115 117.79 -16.18 -22.93
N LEU A 116 116.92 -16.45 -21.95
CA LEU A 116 117.29 -16.45 -20.53
C LEU A 116 118.38 -17.48 -20.24
N ASP A 117 118.22 -18.72 -20.69
CA ASP A 117 119.22 -19.77 -20.48
C ASP A 117 120.57 -19.39 -21.10
N SER A 118 120.56 -18.77 -22.28
CA SER A 118 121.76 -18.23 -22.93
C SER A 118 122.39 -17.10 -22.11
N VAL A 119 121.60 -16.17 -21.57
CA VAL A 119 122.09 -15.08 -20.70
C VAL A 119 122.72 -15.65 -19.43
N LEU A 120 122.06 -16.59 -18.76
CA LEU A 120 122.57 -17.22 -17.53
C LEU A 120 123.86 -18.01 -17.80
N THR A 121 123.92 -18.75 -18.91
CA THR A 121 125.11 -19.52 -19.30
C THR A 121 126.29 -18.59 -19.64
N GLN A 122 126.04 -17.50 -20.36
CA GLN A 122 127.06 -16.49 -20.64
C GLN A 122 127.57 -15.83 -19.35
N LEU A 123 126.68 -15.51 -18.41
CA LEU A 123 127.05 -14.93 -17.13
C LEU A 123 127.86 -15.90 -16.26
N ASP A 124 127.50 -17.18 -16.21
CA ASP A 124 128.30 -18.22 -15.54
C ASP A 124 129.72 -18.27 -16.11
N GLY A 125 129.84 -18.25 -17.45
CA GLY A 125 131.13 -18.23 -18.14
C GLY A 125 131.95 -16.99 -17.81
N ILE A 126 131.32 -15.81 -17.81
CA ILE A 126 132.00 -14.56 -17.43
C ILE A 126 132.46 -14.62 -15.96
N PHE A 127 131.62 -15.10 -15.04
CA PHE A 127 132.00 -15.23 -13.62
C PHE A 127 133.14 -16.23 -13.41
N GLN A 128 133.18 -17.31 -14.18
CA GLN A 128 134.31 -18.23 -14.18
C GLN A 128 135.60 -17.53 -14.61
N VAL A 129 135.58 -16.77 -15.72
CA VAL A 129 136.73 -16.01 -16.20
C VAL A 129 137.14 -14.91 -15.19
N GLN A 130 136.18 -14.19 -14.60
CA GLN A 130 136.46 -13.22 -13.53
C GLN A 130 137.19 -13.87 -12.35
N ARG A 131 136.80 -15.09 -11.98
CA ARG A 131 137.44 -15.81 -10.89
C ARG A 131 138.86 -16.26 -11.26
N THR A 132 139.02 -16.96 -12.38
CA THR A 132 140.29 -17.59 -12.75
C THR A 132 141.34 -16.60 -13.24
N GLU A 133 140.93 -15.56 -13.98
CA GLU A 133 141.87 -14.60 -14.58
C GLU A 133 142.14 -13.38 -13.69
N ILE A 134 141.18 -13.00 -12.82
CA ILE A 134 141.28 -11.78 -11.99
C ILE A 134 141.34 -12.13 -10.50
N MET A 135 140.28 -12.70 -9.91
CA MET A 135 140.16 -12.81 -8.45
C MET A 135 141.18 -13.79 -7.83
N ASP A 136 141.55 -14.85 -8.55
CA ASP A 136 142.52 -15.84 -8.09
C ASP A 136 143.97 -15.36 -8.25
N ASN A 137 144.22 -14.53 -9.26
CA ASN A 137 145.55 -14.03 -9.61
C ASN A 137 145.92 -12.72 -8.87
N LEU A 138 144.93 -11.88 -8.52
CA LEU A 138 145.13 -10.59 -7.84
C LEU A 138 144.64 -10.65 -6.39
N ARG A 139 145.45 -11.20 -5.47
CA ARG A 139 145.07 -11.39 -4.06
C ARG A 139 145.94 -10.61 -3.06
N THR A 140 147.23 -10.49 -3.35
CA THR A 140 148.25 -9.92 -2.46
C THR A 140 148.84 -8.65 -3.06
N PHE A 141 149.57 -7.87 -2.25
CA PHE A 141 150.24 -6.66 -2.77
C PHE A 141 151.20 -6.97 -3.93
N GLU A 142 151.93 -8.08 -3.81
CA GLU A 142 152.94 -8.50 -4.79
C GLU A 142 152.29 -8.79 -6.15
N ASP A 143 151.08 -9.37 -6.15
CA ASP A 143 150.33 -9.65 -7.39
C ASP A 143 149.94 -8.37 -8.15
N TYR A 144 149.67 -7.26 -7.45
CA TYR A 144 149.31 -5.97 -8.06
C TYR A 144 150.52 -5.16 -8.53
N GLU A 145 151.71 -5.41 -7.96
CA GLU A 145 152.97 -4.78 -8.40
C GLU A 145 153.66 -5.60 -9.50
N ASP A 146 153.30 -6.88 -9.67
CA ASP A 146 153.76 -7.70 -10.78
C ASP A 146 153.19 -7.19 -12.12
N SER A 147 154.08 -6.70 -12.97
CA SER A 147 153.71 -6.10 -14.26
C SER A 147 153.05 -7.09 -15.23
N MET A 148 153.37 -8.40 -15.15
CA MET A 148 152.77 -9.41 -16.01
C MET A 148 151.39 -9.81 -15.50
N ILE A 149 151.24 -10.10 -14.21
CA ILE A 149 149.96 -10.50 -13.60
C ILE A 149 148.93 -9.38 -13.76
N LYS A 150 149.31 -8.13 -13.47
CA LYS A 150 148.43 -6.97 -13.66
C LYS A 150 148.07 -6.74 -15.12
N PHE A 151 149.02 -6.84 -16.04
CA PHE A 151 148.75 -6.73 -17.49
C PHE A 151 147.78 -7.81 -17.97
N MET A 152 147.95 -9.06 -17.54
CA MET A 152 147.04 -10.16 -17.88
C MET A 152 145.61 -9.92 -17.35
N ALA A 153 145.48 -9.41 -16.13
CA ALA A 153 144.17 -9.07 -15.55
C ALA A 153 143.50 -7.88 -16.26
N GLU A 154 144.26 -6.83 -16.61
CA GLU A 154 143.76 -5.69 -17.39
C GLU A 154 143.36 -6.09 -18.82
N GLU A 155 144.15 -6.96 -19.46
CA GLU A 155 143.86 -7.51 -20.78
C GLU A 155 142.59 -8.37 -20.73
N SER A 156 142.50 -9.33 -19.81
CA SER A 156 141.29 -10.15 -19.62
C SER A 156 140.05 -9.30 -19.32
N LEU A 157 140.19 -8.27 -18.48
CA LEU A 157 139.12 -7.32 -18.20
C LEU A 157 138.68 -6.57 -19.46
N SER A 158 139.62 -5.99 -20.22
CA SER A 158 139.32 -5.08 -21.33
C SER A 158 138.94 -5.79 -22.63
N SER A 159 139.56 -6.92 -22.96
CA SER A 159 139.34 -7.63 -24.23
C SER A 159 138.33 -8.77 -24.14
N GLN A 160 138.10 -9.35 -22.96
CA GLN A 160 137.14 -10.45 -22.77
C GLN A 160 135.94 -10.06 -21.90
N ILE A 161 136.16 -9.66 -20.65
CA ILE A 161 135.07 -9.50 -19.66
C ILE A 161 134.17 -8.30 -19.99
N LEU A 162 134.72 -7.10 -20.21
CA LEU A 162 133.93 -5.89 -20.45
C LEU A 162 133.10 -5.96 -21.75
N PRO A 163 133.64 -6.43 -22.89
CA PRO A 163 132.86 -6.62 -24.12
C PRO A 163 131.75 -7.67 -23.97
N GLN A 164 132.05 -8.83 -23.36
CA GLN A 164 131.05 -9.88 -23.12
C GLN A 164 129.95 -9.42 -22.15
N MET A 165 130.31 -8.71 -21.07
CA MET A 165 129.37 -8.06 -20.16
C MET A 165 128.48 -7.04 -20.88
N GLY A 166 129.05 -6.24 -21.79
CA GLY A 166 128.29 -5.30 -22.61
C GLY A 166 127.26 -6.00 -23.51
N GLN A 167 127.66 -7.09 -24.18
CA GLN A 167 126.75 -7.88 -25.00
C GLN A 167 125.66 -8.58 -24.17
N LEU A 168 126.03 -9.15 -23.02
CA LEU A 168 125.11 -9.76 -22.08
C LEU A 168 124.06 -8.74 -21.61
N GLN A 169 124.49 -7.54 -21.22
CA GLN A 169 123.59 -6.45 -20.80
C GLN A 169 122.65 -6.02 -21.93
N ALA A 170 123.11 -6.00 -23.19
CA ALA A 170 122.25 -5.70 -24.33
C ALA A 170 121.18 -6.79 -24.54
N ASN A 171 121.57 -8.07 -24.49
CA ASN A 171 120.64 -9.21 -24.60
C ASN A 171 119.62 -9.20 -23.45
N LEU A 172 120.08 -8.95 -22.23
CA LEU A 172 119.23 -8.89 -21.05
C LEU A 172 118.26 -7.71 -21.09
N LYS A 173 118.68 -6.53 -21.58
CA LYS A 173 117.78 -5.38 -21.81
C LYS A 173 116.70 -5.69 -22.84
N ASN A 174 117.04 -6.38 -23.92
CA ASN A 174 116.05 -6.79 -24.92
C ASN A 174 115.02 -7.75 -24.34
N LEU A 175 115.46 -8.72 -23.53
CA LEU A 175 114.57 -9.67 -22.85
C LEU A 175 113.67 -8.97 -21.80
N ILE A 176 114.22 -8.05 -21.02
CA ILE A 176 113.45 -7.20 -20.08
C ILE A 176 112.39 -6.40 -20.84
N GLN A 177 112.76 -5.78 -21.96
CA GLN A 177 111.83 -5.01 -22.77
C GLN A 177 110.70 -5.90 -23.31
N ALA A 178 111.03 -7.09 -23.83
CA ALA A 178 110.04 -8.04 -24.32
C ALA A 178 109.04 -8.45 -23.21
N LYS A 179 109.53 -8.77 -22.01
CA LYS A 179 108.65 -9.09 -20.86
C LYS A 179 107.88 -7.89 -20.32
N THR A 180 108.43 -6.68 -20.43
CA THR A 180 107.72 -5.45 -20.06
C THR A 180 106.56 -5.17 -21.02
N THR A 181 106.76 -5.37 -22.32
CA THR A 181 105.68 -5.27 -23.31
C THR A 181 104.60 -6.34 -23.07
N GLU A 182 104.97 -7.58 -22.76
CA GLU A 182 104.02 -8.65 -22.41
C GLU A 182 103.17 -8.27 -21.17
N LYS A 183 103.80 -7.64 -20.16
CA LYS A 183 103.10 -7.09 -18.99
C LYS A 183 102.10 -5.99 -19.35
N GLU A 184 102.51 -5.05 -20.20
CA GLU A 184 101.64 -3.96 -20.66
C GLU A 184 100.43 -4.51 -21.43
N GLU A 185 100.64 -5.47 -22.34
CA GLU A 185 99.58 -6.16 -23.07
C GLU A 185 98.62 -6.91 -22.14
N ALA A 186 99.14 -7.70 -21.19
CA ALA A 186 98.31 -8.41 -20.21
C ALA A 186 97.48 -7.46 -19.34
N THR A 187 98.08 -6.32 -18.94
CA THR A 187 97.38 -5.29 -18.16
C THR A 187 96.27 -4.62 -18.96
N LEU A 188 96.50 -4.35 -20.25
CA LEU A 188 95.48 -3.81 -21.16
C LEU A 188 94.32 -4.81 -21.36
N LEU A 189 94.62 -6.09 -21.63
CA LEU A 189 93.61 -7.14 -21.75
C LEU A 189 92.78 -7.29 -20.47
N GLN A 190 93.44 -7.18 -19.30
CA GLN A 190 92.77 -7.16 -18.01
C GLN A 190 91.82 -5.94 -17.89
N MET A 191 92.29 -4.73 -18.20
CA MET A 191 91.45 -3.52 -18.21
C MET A 191 90.25 -3.65 -19.16
N GLU A 192 90.46 -4.15 -20.38
CA GLU A 192 89.38 -4.39 -21.34
C GLU A 192 88.37 -5.42 -20.84
N SER A 193 88.81 -6.45 -20.13
CA SER A 193 87.90 -7.43 -19.51
C SER A 193 87.03 -6.79 -18.43
N PHE A 194 87.60 -5.90 -17.61
CA PHE A 194 86.85 -5.14 -16.59
C PHE A 194 85.87 -4.14 -17.21
N ASP A 195 86.28 -3.41 -18.27
CA ASP A 195 85.40 -2.47 -18.96
C ASP A 195 84.24 -3.21 -19.64
N ARG A 196 84.49 -4.38 -20.25
CA ARG A 196 83.44 -5.25 -20.79
C ARG A 196 82.47 -5.69 -19.70
N LEU A 197 82.97 -6.15 -18.54
CA LEU A 197 82.13 -6.54 -17.40
C LEU A 197 81.27 -5.38 -16.91
N ARG A 198 81.88 -4.20 -16.69
CA ARG A 198 81.18 -2.99 -16.24
C ARG A 198 80.08 -2.60 -17.22
N ASN A 199 80.40 -2.49 -18.50
CA ASN A 199 79.44 -2.04 -19.52
C ASN A 199 78.31 -3.06 -19.72
N ALA A 200 78.60 -4.36 -19.72
CA ALA A 200 77.57 -5.40 -19.78
C ALA A 200 76.64 -5.34 -18.55
N THR A 201 77.20 -5.17 -17.35
CA THR A 201 76.42 -5.04 -16.11
C THR A 201 75.51 -3.81 -16.14
N LEU A 202 76.03 -2.65 -16.57
CA LEU A 202 75.24 -1.42 -16.71
C LEU A 202 74.13 -1.55 -17.74
N ALA A 203 74.42 -2.16 -18.91
CA ALA A 203 73.42 -2.38 -19.95
C ALA A 203 72.27 -3.28 -19.47
N ILE A 204 72.59 -4.38 -18.78
CA ILE A 204 71.57 -5.28 -18.23
C ILE A 204 70.77 -4.61 -17.12
N ALA A 205 71.43 -3.88 -16.22
CA ALA A 205 70.75 -3.13 -15.17
C ALA A 205 69.73 -2.15 -15.76
N PHE A 206 70.11 -1.43 -16.82
CA PHE A 206 69.21 -0.53 -17.54
C PHE A 206 68.01 -1.25 -18.17
N ILE A 207 68.24 -2.39 -18.83
CA ILE A 207 67.18 -3.23 -19.41
C ILE A 207 66.20 -3.72 -18.33
N VAL A 208 66.72 -4.18 -17.19
CA VAL A 208 65.89 -4.66 -16.06
C VAL A 208 65.00 -3.53 -15.53
N VAL A 209 65.53 -2.31 -15.37
CA VAL A 209 64.75 -1.15 -14.92
C VAL A 209 63.64 -0.81 -15.92
N ILE A 210 63.97 -0.72 -17.21
CA ILE A 210 62.97 -0.45 -18.25
C ILE A 210 61.88 -1.52 -18.25
N LEU A 211 62.25 -2.79 -18.22
CA LEU A 211 61.31 -3.89 -18.25
C LEU A 211 60.44 -3.92 -17.00
N GLY A 212 61.02 -3.63 -15.83
CA GLY A 212 60.29 -3.46 -14.57
C GLY A 212 59.23 -2.37 -14.67
N ILE A 213 59.55 -1.22 -15.27
CA ILE A 213 58.58 -0.13 -15.50
C ILE A 213 57.48 -0.59 -16.47
N ILE A 214 57.81 -1.28 -17.55
CA ILE A 214 56.83 -1.80 -18.52
C ILE A 214 55.87 -2.80 -17.84
N ILE A 215 56.41 -3.77 -17.09
CA ILE A 215 55.62 -4.75 -16.34
C ILE A 215 54.72 -4.04 -15.32
N ALA A 216 55.24 -3.05 -14.59
CA ALA A 216 54.46 -2.27 -13.62
C ALA A 216 53.31 -1.50 -14.30
N LEU A 217 53.54 -0.89 -15.46
CA LEU A 217 52.49 -0.19 -16.22
C LEU A 217 51.42 -1.17 -16.75
N ILE A 218 51.82 -2.36 -17.19
CA ILE A 218 50.89 -3.42 -17.61
C ILE A 218 50.03 -3.87 -16.43
N ILE A 219 50.63 -4.15 -15.27
CA ILE A 219 49.92 -4.53 -14.04
C ILE A 219 48.96 -3.42 -13.60
N ALA A 220 49.41 -2.16 -13.60
CA ALA A 220 48.58 -1.03 -13.22
C ALA A 220 47.34 -0.88 -14.11
N ARG A 221 47.49 -1.09 -15.43
CA ARG A 221 46.37 -1.02 -16.39
C ARG A 221 45.45 -2.23 -16.34
N THR A 222 46.00 -3.43 -16.19
CA THR A 222 45.23 -4.68 -16.29
C THR A 222 44.63 -5.15 -14.97
N ILE A 223 45.17 -4.72 -13.84
CA ILE A 223 44.72 -5.13 -12.50
C ILE A 223 44.27 -3.92 -11.68
N THR A 224 45.15 -2.96 -11.41
CA THR A 224 44.87 -1.86 -10.49
C THR A 224 43.70 -0.98 -10.96
N THR A 225 43.65 -0.65 -12.24
CA THR A 225 42.61 0.24 -12.80
C THR A 225 41.20 -0.38 -12.73
N PRO A 226 40.96 -1.63 -13.19
CA PRO A 226 39.66 -2.30 -13.01
C PRO A 226 39.25 -2.47 -11.55
N VAL A 227 40.19 -2.84 -10.66
CA VAL A 227 39.89 -3.00 -9.23
C VAL A 227 39.45 -1.67 -8.60
N LYS A 228 40.11 -0.55 -8.95
CA LYS A 228 39.70 0.77 -8.50
C LYS A 228 38.30 1.14 -9.00
N TYR A 229 37.98 0.80 -10.24
CA TYR A 229 36.64 1.01 -10.80
C TYR A 229 35.57 0.21 -10.05
N MET A 230 35.79 -1.10 -9.82
CA MET A 230 34.85 -1.92 -9.06
C MET A 230 34.65 -1.37 -7.64
N LYS A 231 35.73 -0.92 -6.99
CA LYS A 231 35.66 -0.24 -5.69
C LYS A 231 34.75 1.00 -5.74
N GLU A 232 34.88 1.84 -6.75
CA GLU A 232 34.04 3.04 -6.92
C GLU A 232 32.56 2.68 -7.12
N ILE A 233 32.26 1.65 -7.91
CA ILE A 233 30.89 1.15 -8.11
C ILE A 233 30.31 0.63 -6.80
N VAL A 234 31.04 -0.22 -6.07
CA VAL A 234 30.60 -0.75 -4.77
C VAL A 234 30.37 0.38 -3.75
N LEU A 235 31.23 1.40 -3.72
CA LEU A 235 31.04 2.58 -2.86
C LEU A 235 29.82 3.42 -3.22
N LYS A 236 29.43 3.47 -4.50
CA LYS A 236 28.18 4.11 -4.92
C LYS A 236 26.98 3.27 -4.49
N LEU A 237 27.02 1.96 -4.72
CA LEU A 237 25.98 1.02 -4.30
C LEU A 237 25.77 1.04 -2.79
N SER A 238 26.84 1.11 -1.99
CA SER A 238 26.75 1.19 -0.53
C SER A 238 26.08 2.47 -0.02
N ARG A 239 25.93 3.48 -0.88
CA ARG A 239 25.21 4.74 -0.61
C ARG A 239 23.83 4.78 -1.28
N GLY A 240 23.37 3.66 -1.86
CA GLY A 240 22.10 3.59 -2.59
C GLY A 240 22.12 4.27 -3.96
N ILE A 241 23.29 4.60 -4.50
CA ILE A 241 23.42 5.24 -5.81
C ILE A 241 23.66 4.16 -6.86
N LEU A 242 22.72 4.00 -7.80
CA LEU A 242 22.84 3.08 -8.92
C LEU A 242 23.57 3.79 -10.09
N PRO A 243 24.83 3.42 -10.39
CA PRO A 243 25.59 4.07 -11.45
C PRO A 243 25.08 3.68 -12.85
N GLU A 244 25.19 4.59 -13.82
CA GLU A 244 24.90 4.27 -15.23
C GLU A 244 25.90 3.26 -15.81
N ASP A 245 25.44 2.47 -16.77
CA ASP A 245 26.26 1.43 -17.39
C ASP A 245 27.38 2.08 -18.21
N GLY A 246 28.62 1.89 -17.76
CA GLY A 246 29.79 2.50 -18.38
C GLY A 246 30.26 1.83 -19.67
N GLY A 247 29.55 0.80 -20.17
CA GLY A 247 29.91 0.05 -21.38
C GLY A 247 31.36 -0.47 -21.39
N ARG A 248 31.95 -0.67 -20.21
CA ARG A 248 33.38 -0.88 -20.08
C ARG A 248 33.70 -2.34 -20.41
N LYS A 249 34.56 -2.55 -21.41
CA LYS A 249 35.04 -3.91 -21.71
C LYS A 249 36.07 -4.32 -20.67
N PHE A 250 35.77 -5.39 -19.94
CA PHE A 250 36.71 -6.00 -19.01
C PHE A 250 37.53 -7.11 -19.69
N SER A 251 38.69 -7.41 -19.10
CA SER A 251 39.54 -8.52 -19.52
C SER A 251 38.86 -9.87 -19.29
N ASN A 252 39.18 -10.87 -20.09
CA ASN A 252 38.68 -12.24 -19.87
C ASN A 252 39.53 -12.97 -18.81
N ASP A 253 39.54 -12.46 -17.59
CA ASP A 253 40.28 -12.99 -16.42
C ASP A 253 39.42 -12.88 -15.15
N GLU A 254 39.99 -13.20 -13.99
CA GLU A 254 39.24 -13.26 -12.72
C GLU A 254 38.69 -11.88 -12.33
N ILE A 255 39.42 -10.79 -12.62
CA ILE A 255 38.93 -9.42 -12.42
C ILE A 255 37.73 -9.15 -13.32
N GLY A 256 37.76 -9.60 -14.58
CA GLY A 256 36.63 -9.40 -15.47
C GLY A 256 35.39 -10.19 -15.09
N GLU A 257 35.52 -11.39 -14.55
CA GLU A 257 34.39 -12.13 -13.98
C GLU A 257 33.76 -11.40 -12.79
N MET A 258 34.60 -10.88 -11.89
CA MET A 258 34.12 -10.04 -10.78
C MET A 258 33.39 -8.79 -11.28
N ALA A 259 33.92 -8.15 -12.32
CA ALA A 259 33.30 -6.98 -12.92
C ALA A 259 31.95 -7.31 -13.58
N LEU A 260 31.85 -8.44 -14.29
CA LEU A 260 30.62 -8.91 -14.91
C LEU A 260 29.55 -9.27 -13.85
N ALA A 261 29.95 -9.95 -12.78
CA ALA A 261 29.07 -10.25 -11.65
C ALA A 261 28.57 -8.95 -10.99
N LEU A 262 29.44 -7.96 -10.83
CA LEU A 262 29.08 -6.64 -10.31
C LEU A 262 28.12 -5.89 -11.25
N GLU A 263 28.33 -5.93 -12.56
CA GLU A 263 27.39 -5.35 -13.54
C GLU A 263 26.02 -6.03 -13.49
N THR A 264 26.00 -7.37 -13.39
CA THR A 264 24.76 -8.14 -13.24
C THR A 264 23.99 -7.72 -11.99
N LEU A 265 24.71 -7.53 -10.87
CA LEU A 265 24.13 -7.04 -9.62
C LEU A 265 23.59 -5.60 -9.74
N VAL A 266 24.35 -4.69 -10.36
CA VAL A 266 23.90 -3.30 -10.60
C VAL A 266 22.65 -3.27 -11.47
N SER A 267 22.64 -4.05 -12.55
CA SER A 267 21.50 -4.17 -13.46
C SER A 267 20.28 -4.75 -12.74
N GLY A 268 20.48 -5.82 -11.96
CA GLY A 268 19.45 -6.39 -11.10
C GLY A 268 18.83 -5.38 -10.15
N LEU A 269 19.65 -4.63 -9.40
CA LEU A 269 19.16 -3.59 -8.51
C LEU A 269 18.41 -2.46 -9.24
N LYS A 270 18.84 -2.08 -10.45
CA LYS A 270 18.09 -1.12 -11.29
C LYS A 270 16.72 -1.66 -11.68
N SER A 271 16.65 -2.91 -12.14
CA SER A 271 15.38 -3.56 -12.48
C SER A 271 14.46 -3.67 -11.26
N THR A 272 14.99 -4.06 -10.10
CA THR A 272 14.27 -4.13 -8.83
C THR A 272 13.74 -2.76 -8.41
N SER A 273 14.57 -1.70 -8.50
CA SER A 273 14.16 -0.32 -8.21
C SER A 273 13.06 0.16 -9.15
N GLY A 274 13.21 -0.09 -10.46
CA GLY A 274 12.21 0.28 -11.46
C GLY A 274 10.90 -0.48 -11.28
N PHE A 275 10.96 -1.74 -10.85
CA PHE A 275 9.77 -2.52 -10.52
C PHE A 275 9.05 -1.99 -9.29
N ALA A 276 9.78 -1.68 -8.21
CA ALA A 276 9.22 -1.02 -7.03
C ALA A 276 8.57 0.33 -7.37
N GLU A 277 9.17 1.11 -8.29
CA GLU A 277 8.57 2.35 -8.78
C GLU A 277 7.27 2.12 -9.55
N ASN A 278 7.20 1.10 -10.40
CA ASN A 278 5.97 0.71 -11.10
C ASN A 278 4.86 0.32 -10.11
N ILE A 279 5.19 -0.48 -9.08
CA ILE A 279 4.25 -0.84 -8.01
C ILE A 279 3.76 0.42 -7.29
N GLY A 280 4.67 1.34 -6.94
CA GLY A 280 4.32 2.61 -6.28
C GLY A 280 3.45 3.53 -7.12
N LYS A 281 3.52 3.42 -8.45
CA LYS A 281 2.64 4.13 -9.40
C LYS A 281 1.32 3.41 -9.68
N GLY A 282 1.05 2.27 -9.03
CA GLY A 282 -0.15 1.46 -9.24
C GLY A 282 -0.13 0.61 -10.52
N ASN A 283 1.02 0.51 -11.20
CA ASN A 283 1.15 -0.32 -12.39
C ASN A 283 1.49 -1.77 -12.01
N TYR A 284 0.48 -2.52 -11.59
CA TYR A 284 0.64 -3.93 -11.19
C TYR A 284 0.80 -4.90 -12.37
N ALA A 285 0.66 -4.44 -13.61
CA ALA A 285 0.87 -5.27 -14.81
C ALA A 285 2.34 -5.32 -15.27
N ALA A 286 3.23 -4.54 -14.63
CA ALA A 286 4.64 -4.51 -15.00
C ALA A 286 5.29 -5.89 -14.85
N SER A 287 5.98 -6.33 -15.91
CA SER A 287 6.77 -7.55 -15.91
C SER A 287 8.07 -7.35 -15.15
N PHE A 288 8.41 -8.29 -14.28
CA PHE A 288 9.67 -8.32 -13.56
C PHE A 288 10.15 -9.77 -13.41
N GLU A 289 11.41 -10.01 -13.75
CA GLU A 289 12.06 -11.31 -13.64
C GLU A 289 13.14 -11.21 -12.56
N PRO A 290 13.05 -12.03 -11.49
CA PRO A 290 14.07 -12.05 -10.44
C PRO A 290 15.44 -12.49 -10.99
N LEU A 291 16.53 -12.04 -10.35
CA LEU A 291 17.89 -12.38 -10.79
C LEU A 291 18.19 -13.89 -10.77
N SER A 292 17.51 -14.61 -9.89
CA SER A 292 17.56 -16.07 -9.78
C SER A 292 16.33 -16.55 -9.01
N GLY A 293 16.10 -17.87 -8.98
CA GLY A 293 15.06 -18.46 -8.13
C GLY A 293 15.24 -18.17 -6.63
N GLU A 294 16.46 -17.81 -6.20
CA GLU A 294 16.81 -17.48 -4.81
C GLU A 294 16.85 -15.97 -4.54
N ASP A 295 16.41 -15.12 -5.48
CA ASP A 295 16.36 -13.66 -5.30
C ASP A 295 15.25 -13.27 -4.32
N VAL A 296 15.59 -13.27 -3.03
CA VAL A 296 14.67 -12.96 -1.92
C VAL A 296 14.01 -11.60 -2.11
N LEU A 297 14.76 -10.57 -2.51
CA LEU A 297 14.23 -9.21 -2.66
C LEU A 297 13.28 -9.14 -3.85
N GLY A 298 13.67 -9.69 -5.00
CA GLY A 298 12.84 -9.75 -6.20
C GLY A 298 11.53 -10.49 -5.96
N ASN A 299 11.58 -11.68 -5.34
CA ASN A 299 10.40 -12.46 -5.01
C ASN A 299 9.49 -11.73 -4.01
N SER A 300 10.06 -11.09 -2.98
CA SER A 300 9.27 -10.31 -2.00
C SER A 300 8.53 -9.13 -2.65
N LEU A 301 9.11 -8.48 -3.65
CA LEU A 301 8.43 -7.42 -4.40
C LEU A 301 7.32 -7.97 -5.30
N ILE A 302 7.49 -9.17 -5.87
CA ILE A 302 6.42 -9.85 -6.62
C ILE A 302 5.24 -10.14 -5.70
N ASP A 303 5.49 -10.67 -4.51
CA ASP A 303 4.46 -10.94 -3.52
C ASP A 303 3.75 -9.65 -3.08
N MET A 304 4.52 -8.59 -2.83
CA MET A 304 3.97 -7.26 -2.52
C MET A 304 3.07 -6.75 -3.65
N ARG A 305 3.51 -6.83 -4.91
CA ARG A 305 2.70 -6.44 -6.07
C ARG A 305 1.39 -7.22 -6.11
N ASN A 306 1.45 -8.55 -5.96
CA ASN A 306 0.27 -9.41 -6.02
C ASN A 306 -0.74 -9.06 -4.90
N ASN A 307 -0.24 -8.83 -3.68
CA ASN A 307 -1.08 -8.43 -2.55
C ASN A 307 -1.70 -7.04 -2.78
N LEU A 308 -0.92 -6.06 -3.24
CA LEU A 308 -1.44 -4.72 -3.52
C LEU A 308 -2.45 -4.73 -4.67
N GLN A 309 -2.24 -5.56 -5.71
CA GLN A 309 -3.20 -5.75 -6.78
C GLN A 309 -4.52 -6.34 -6.26
N ALA A 310 -4.45 -7.36 -5.40
CA ALA A 310 -5.64 -7.95 -4.79
C ALA A 310 -6.40 -6.94 -3.92
N VAL A 311 -5.70 -6.14 -3.12
CA VAL A 311 -6.29 -5.06 -2.31
C VAL A 311 -6.94 -3.99 -3.19
N ALA A 312 -6.26 -3.55 -4.26
CA ALA A 312 -6.80 -2.57 -5.20
C ALA A 312 -8.08 -3.08 -5.89
N GLU A 313 -8.13 -4.35 -6.30
CA GLU A 313 -9.32 -4.94 -6.91
C GLU A 313 -10.47 -5.08 -5.89
N GLN A 314 -10.16 -5.47 -4.66
CA GLN A 314 -11.14 -5.52 -3.58
C GLN A 314 -11.70 -4.13 -3.25
N ASP A 315 -10.83 -3.11 -3.16
CA ASP A 315 -11.24 -1.73 -2.93
C ASP A 315 -12.11 -1.21 -4.08
N LYS A 316 -11.79 -1.55 -5.33
CA LYS A 316 -12.60 -1.19 -6.51
C LYS A 316 -14.01 -1.79 -6.41
N ARG A 317 -14.13 -3.08 -6.08
CA ARG A 317 -15.43 -3.76 -5.86
C ARG A 317 -16.22 -3.13 -4.71
N ARG A 318 -15.55 -2.80 -3.60
CA ARG A 318 -16.19 -2.14 -2.44
C ARG A 318 -16.67 -0.73 -2.78
N ASN A 319 -15.86 0.04 -3.49
CA ASN A 319 -16.21 1.41 -3.90
C ASN A 319 -17.39 1.41 -4.87
N TRP A 320 -17.39 0.50 -5.85
CA TRP A 320 -18.55 0.28 -6.74
C TRP A 320 -19.81 0.03 -5.92
N ALA A 321 -19.81 -0.96 -5.02
CA ALA A 321 -20.99 -1.26 -4.20
C ALA A 321 -21.42 -0.06 -3.34
N THR A 322 -20.48 0.68 -2.76
CA THR A 322 -20.77 1.86 -1.91
C THR A 322 -21.39 3.01 -2.72
N GLU A 323 -20.87 3.28 -3.92
CA GLU A 323 -21.43 4.27 -4.84
C GLU A 323 -22.84 3.87 -5.28
N GLY A 324 -23.06 2.58 -5.58
CA GLY A 324 -24.37 2.01 -5.84
C GLY A 324 -25.32 2.26 -4.66
N LEU A 325 -24.94 1.85 -3.44
CA LEU A 325 -25.77 2.01 -2.24
C LEU A 325 -26.16 3.47 -2.00
N ALA A 326 -25.22 4.40 -2.16
CA ALA A 326 -25.49 5.83 -2.06
C ALA A 326 -26.46 6.33 -3.13
N LYS A 327 -26.29 5.90 -4.39
CA LYS A 327 -27.19 6.25 -5.50
C LYS A 327 -28.62 5.79 -5.23
N PHE A 328 -28.81 4.54 -4.81
CA PHE A 328 -30.16 4.02 -4.52
C PHE A 328 -30.75 4.60 -3.24
N GLY A 329 -29.95 4.87 -2.21
CA GLY A 329 -30.41 5.59 -1.03
C GLY A 329 -31.01 6.97 -1.37
N GLU A 330 -30.41 7.70 -2.31
CA GLU A 330 -30.97 8.97 -2.81
C GLU A 330 -32.25 8.79 -3.65
N ILE A 331 -32.35 7.72 -4.45
CA ILE A 331 -33.57 7.38 -5.21
C ILE A 331 -34.72 7.09 -4.24
N LEU A 332 -34.46 6.23 -3.26
CA LEU A 332 -35.43 5.83 -2.24
C LEU A 332 -35.92 7.02 -1.40
N ARG A 333 -35.10 8.05 -1.16
CA ARG A 333 -35.52 9.23 -0.39
C ARG A 333 -36.36 10.23 -1.19
N LYS A 334 -36.24 10.29 -2.52
CA LYS A 334 -36.85 11.33 -3.36
C LYS A 334 -38.26 11.03 -3.85
N GLN A 335 -38.70 9.76 -3.85
CA GLN A 335 -39.96 9.33 -4.45
C GLN A 335 -40.84 8.54 -3.48
N ASN A 336 -41.39 9.20 -2.44
CA ASN A 336 -42.17 8.52 -1.41
C ASN A 336 -43.70 8.54 -1.61
N ASP A 337 -44.21 9.18 -2.64
CA ASP A 337 -45.65 9.50 -2.71
C ASP A 337 -46.47 8.52 -3.56
N ASN A 338 -45.83 7.62 -4.33
CA ASN A 338 -46.52 6.63 -5.15
C ASN A 338 -45.65 5.39 -5.38
N ILE A 339 -46.17 4.23 -4.96
CA ILE A 339 -45.45 2.96 -5.00
C ILE A 339 -45.08 2.51 -6.43
N GLY A 340 -45.93 2.80 -7.42
CA GLY A 340 -45.68 2.43 -8.82
C GLY A 340 -44.54 3.24 -9.44
N ASN A 341 -44.57 4.57 -9.31
CA ASN A 341 -43.51 5.44 -9.82
C ASN A 341 -42.14 5.17 -9.17
N LEU A 342 -42.15 4.90 -7.85
CA LEU A 342 -40.97 4.50 -7.10
C LEU A 342 -40.43 3.17 -7.62
N SER A 343 -41.30 2.18 -7.81
CA SER A 343 -40.96 0.85 -8.33
C SER A 343 -40.31 0.91 -9.71
N ASP A 344 -40.87 1.68 -10.65
CA ASP A 344 -40.32 1.86 -12.00
C ASP A 344 -38.92 2.51 -11.96
N THR A 345 -38.74 3.51 -11.10
CA THR A 345 -37.47 4.24 -10.99
C THR A 345 -36.38 3.38 -10.36
N ILE A 346 -36.70 2.64 -9.30
CA ILE A 346 -35.78 1.68 -8.67
C ILE A 346 -35.35 0.63 -9.69
N LEU A 347 -36.32 -0.06 -10.30
CA LEU A 347 -36.06 -1.19 -11.18
C LEU A 347 -35.24 -0.76 -12.40
N SER A 348 -35.62 0.32 -13.07
CA SER A 348 -34.90 0.80 -14.25
C SER A 348 -33.47 1.26 -13.94
N ASN A 349 -33.20 1.83 -12.76
CA ASN A 349 -31.84 2.17 -12.35
C ASN A 349 -31.05 0.93 -11.94
N LEU A 350 -31.68 -0.05 -11.29
CA LEU A 350 -31.04 -1.29 -10.85
C LEU A 350 -30.60 -2.14 -12.03
N VAL A 351 -31.48 -2.36 -13.01
CA VAL A 351 -31.15 -3.10 -14.23
C VAL A 351 -29.98 -2.43 -14.97
N LYS A 352 -30.01 -1.09 -15.13
CA LYS A 352 -28.92 -0.35 -15.78
C LYS A 352 -27.61 -0.36 -14.99
N TYR A 353 -27.66 -0.30 -13.66
CA TYR A 353 -26.46 -0.27 -12.83
C TYR A 353 -25.78 -1.63 -12.76
N MET A 354 -26.57 -2.69 -12.86
CA MET A 354 -26.12 -4.08 -12.93
C MET A 354 -25.71 -4.50 -14.35
N ASP A 355 -25.79 -3.59 -15.33
CA ASP A 355 -25.66 -3.87 -16.77
C ASP A 355 -26.50 -5.09 -17.23
N ALA A 356 -27.66 -5.30 -16.60
CA ALA A 356 -28.59 -6.37 -16.91
C ALA A 356 -29.55 -5.97 -18.04
N ASN A 357 -30.27 -6.96 -18.59
CA ASN A 357 -31.09 -6.75 -19.78
C ASN A 357 -32.57 -6.53 -19.43
N GLN A 358 -33.09 -7.26 -18.45
CA GLN A 358 -34.49 -7.22 -18.06
C GLN A 358 -34.64 -7.28 -16.55
N GLY A 359 -35.79 -6.81 -16.05
CA GLY A 359 -36.15 -7.04 -14.67
C GLY A 359 -37.63 -6.84 -14.40
N GLY A 360 -38.08 -7.41 -13.29
CA GLY A 360 -39.41 -7.26 -12.71
C GLY A 360 -39.31 -6.92 -11.23
N LEU A 361 -40.23 -6.09 -10.75
CA LEU A 361 -40.38 -5.78 -9.34
C LEU A 361 -41.83 -6.09 -8.96
N TYR A 362 -41.97 -7.01 -8.00
CA TYR A 362 -43.23 -7.50 -7.49
C TYR A 362 -43.42 -7.02 -6.05
N ILE A 363 -44.64 -6.63 -5.68
CA ILE A 363 -44.99 -6.15 -4.34
C ILE A 363 -46.10 -7.04 -3.78
N VAL A 364 -46.02 -7.34 -2.48
CA VAL A 364 -47.03 -8.16 -1.81
C VAL A 364 -48.30 -7.34 -1.60
N ASN A 365 -49.39 -7.82 -2.19
CA ASN A 365 -50.75 -7.33 -1.97
C ASN A 365 -51.45 -8.25 -0.95
N ASP A 366 -51.82 -7.66 0.19
CA ASP A 366 -52.39 -8.33 1.36
C ASP A 366 -53.72 -7.69 1.81
N GLU A 367 -54.41 -6.96 0.91
CA GLU A 367 -55.69 -6.30 1.23
C GLU A 367 -56.78 -7.31 1.64
N ASN A 368 -56.67 -8.58 1.22
CA ASN A 368 -57.49 -9.69 1.69
C ASN A 368 -56.63 -10.64 2.54
N GLU A 369 -56.80 -10.60 3.87
CA GLU A 369 -55.98 -11.35 4.85
C GLU A 369 -55.89 -12.88 4.62
N GLY A 370 -56.76 -13.45 3.80
CA GLY A 370 -56.79 -14.90 3.51
C GLY A 370 -56.07 -15.36 2.23
N ASP A 371 -55.67 -14.46 1.34
CA ASP A 371 -55.09 -14.83 0.03
C ASP A 371 -54.07 -13.78 -0.49
N PRO A 372 -52.89 -13.67 0.14
CA PRO A 372 -51.87 -12.73 -0.30
C PRO A 372 -51.23 -13.21 -1.61
N PHE A 373 -51.02 -12.28 -2.53
CA PHE A 373 -50.36 -12.54 -3.81
C PHE A 373 -49.35 -11.45 -4.13
N LEU A 374 -48.38 -11.76 -4.99
CA LEU A 374 -47.46 -10.79 -5.56
C LEU A 374 -48.08 -10.17 -6.80
N GLU A 375 -48.08 -8.83 -6.81
CA GLU A 375 -48.51 -8.01 -7.92
C GLU A 375 -47.29 -7.33 -8.56
N MET A 376 -47.21 -7.36 -9.89
CA MET A 376 -46.10 -6.73 -10.60
C MET A 376 -46.25 -5.21 -10.55
N ALA A 377 -45.39 -4.56 -9.75
CA ALA A 377 -45.41 -3.11 -9.56
C ALA A 377 -44.62 -2.36 -10.64
N ALA A 378 -43.57 -2.99 -11.20
CA ALA A 378 -42.80 -2.44 -12.30
C ALA A 378 -42.16 -3.55 -13.15
N CYS A 379 -41.91 -3.24 -14.42
CA CYS A 379 -41.08 -4.09 -15.28
C CYS A 379 -40.15 -3.24 -16.16
N TYR A 380 -39.01 -3.80 -16.55
CA TYR A 380 -38.04 -3.16 -17.43
C TYR A 380 -37.72 -4.06 -18.62
N ALA A 381 -37.86 -3.51 -19.84
CA ALA A 381 -37.59 -4.17 -21.11
C ALA A 381 -38.33 -5.52 -21.31
N TRP A 382 -39.52 -5.64 -20.71
CA TRP A 382 -40.42 -6.81 -20.82
C TRP A 382 -41.64 -6.51 -21.71
N ASP A 383 -42.19 -7.52 -22.40
CA ASP A 383 -43.30 -7.33 -23.34
C ASP A 383 -44.58 -6.86 -22.62
N LYS A 384 -45.06 -5.66 -23.00
CA LYS A 384 -46.23 -4.98 -22.41
C LYS A 384 -47.54 -5.75 -22.57
N LYS A 385 -47.62 -6.79 -23.42
CA LYS A 385 -48.85 -7.60 -23.57
C LYS A 385 -49.11 -8.57 -22.41
N LYS A 386 -48.10 -8.93 -21.59
CA LYS A 386 -48.27 -9.79 -20.40
C LYS A 386 -48.60 -9.01 -19.10
N TYR A 387 -48.66 -7.67 -19.16
CA TYR A 387 -48.84 -6.78 -17.99
C TYR A 387 -50.17 -6.91 -17.24
N LEU A 388 -51.17 -7.61 -17.79
CA LEU A 388 -52.56 -7.30 -17.45
C LEU A 388 -53.13 -8.01 -16.21
N GLU A 389 -52.70 -9.21 -15.81
CA GLU A 389 -53.31 -9.90 -14.64
C GLU A 389 -52.41 -10.95 -13.94
N GLN A 390 -51.08 -10.85 -14.03
CA GLN A 390 -50.21 -11.91 -13.50
C GLN A 390 -50.01 -11.79 -11.98
N LYS A 391 -50.91 -12.43 -11.23
CA LYS A 391 -50.73 -12.70 -9.80
C LYS A 391 -49.79 -13.88 -9.63
N VAL A 392 -48.77 -13.74 -8.78
CA VAL A 392 -47.87 -14.84 -8.41
C VAL A 392 -48.19 -15.24 -6.98
N TYR A 393 -48.61 -16.48 -6.75
CA TYR A 393 -48.88 -16.99 -5.41
C TYR A 393 -47.63 -17.58 -4.76
N PRO A 394 -47.60 -17.75 -3.42
CA PRO A 394 -46.50 -18.43 -2.75
C PRO A 394 -46.26 -19.84 -3.35
N GLY A 395 -45.03 -20.11 -3.80
CA GLY A 395 -44.65 -21.37 -4.46
C GLY A 395 -44.87 -21.42 -5.98
N ASP A 396 -45.42 -20.38 -6.60
CA ASP A 396 -45.57 -20.30 -8.05
C ASP A 396 -44.27 -19.91 -8.76
N GLY A 397 -43.69 -20.82 -9.54
CA GLY A 397 -42.44 -20.58 -10.28
C GLY A 397 -41.25 -20.27 -9.36
N LEU A 398 -40.15 -19.73 -9.92
CA LEU A 398 -38.98 -19.40 -9.09
C LEU A 398 -39.23 -18.16 -8.23
N THR A 399 -40.02 -17.19 -8.72
CA THR A 399 -40.36 -15.96 -7.98
C THR A 399 -41.23 -16.26 -6.76
N GLY A 400 -42.23 -17.14 -6.88
CA GLY A 400 -43.02 -17.63 -5.75
C GLY A 400 -42.24 -18.58 -4.84
N GLN A 401 -41.29 -19.36 -5.37
CA GLN A 401 -40.40 -20.19 -4.54
C GLN A 401 -39.47 -19.33 -3.67
N ALA A 402 -38.87 -18.27 -4.24
CA ALA A 402 -38.05 -17.31 -3.50
C ALA A 402 -38.86 -16.61 -2.39
N TRP A 403 -40.16 -16.39 -2.60
CA TRP A 403 -41.07 -15.87 -1.58
C TRP A 403 -41.20 -16.83 -0.39
N VAL A 404 -41.45 -18.12 -0.66
CA VAL A 404 -41.61 -19.15 0.40
C VAL A 404 -40.29 -19.38 1.14
N GLU A 405 -39.18 -19.48 0.42
CA GLU A 405 -37.86 -19.74 1.00
C GLU A 405 -37.27 -18.52 1.71
N LYS A 406 -37.75 -17.31 1.39
CA LYS A 406 -37.22 -16.02 1.88
C LYS A 406 -35.72 -15.87 1.61
N ALA A 407 -35.25 -16.47 0.52
CA ALA A 407 -33.86 -16.55 0.14
C ALA A 407 -33.67 -16.11 -1.32
N THR A 408 -32.49 -15.55 -1.60
CA THR A 408 -32.07 -15.20 -2.96
C THR A 408 -31.91 -16.45 -3.81
N ILE A 409 -32.48 -16.45 -5.02
CA ILE A 409 -32.28 -17.49 -6.02
C ILE A 409 -31.42 -16.92 -7.13
N TYR A 410 -30.25 -17.52 -7.37
CA TYR A 410 -29.38 -17.18 -8.50
C TYR A 410 -29.19 -18.41 -9.38
N LEU A 411 -29.58 -18.28 -10.65
CA LEU A 411 -29.57 -19.37 -11.63
C LEU A 411 -28.71 -18.97 -12.83
N THR A 412 -27.78 -19.82 -13.23
CA THR A 412 -26.93 -19.64 -14.43
C THR A 412 -27.24 -20.65 -15.55
N ASP A 413 -28.15 -21.59 -15.29
CA ASP A 413 -28.65 -22.55 -16.28
C ASP A 413 -30.16 -22.35 -16.39
N VAL A 414 -30.56 -21.44 -17.27
CA VAL A 414 -31.94 -20.98 -17.41
C VAL A 414 -32.70 -21.92 -18.36
N PRO A 415 -33.82 -22.54 -17.95
CA PRO A 415 -34.62 -23.37 -18.83
C PRO A 415 -35.17 -22.62 -20.05
N ASP A 416 -35.21 -23.28 -21.21
CA ASP A 416 -35.49 -22.64 -22.50
C ASP A 416 -36.85 -21.94 -22.62
N ASP A 417 -37.83 -22.32 -21.80
CA ASP A 417 -39.20 -21.79 -21.80
C ASP A 417 -39.51 -20.92 -20.55
N TYR A 418 -38.52 -20.65 -19.69
CA TYR A 418 -38.77 -19.89 -18.45
C TYR A 418 -38.95 -18.39 -18.73
N ILE A 419 -38.03 -17.78 -19.49
CA ILE A 419 -37.99 -16.34 -19.76
C ILE A 419 -37.25 -16.06 -21.07
N SER A 420 -37.76 -15.12 -21.87
CA SER A 420 -37.15 -14.72 -23.15
C SER A 420 -36.94 -13.21 -23.22
N ILE A 421 -35.71 -12.78 -23.52
CA ILE A 421 -35.39 -11.39 -23.81
C ILE A 421 -35.80 -11.08 -25.25
N THR A 422 -36.82 -10.24 -25.41
CA THR A 422 -37.41 -9.92 -26.71
C THR A 422 -36.89 -8.59 -27.28
N SER A 423 -36.64 -8.55 -28.58
CA SER A 423 -36.31 -7.37 -29.37
C SER A 423 -37.26 -7.26 -30.55
N GLY A 424 -37.33 -6.10 -31.19
CA GLY A 424 -38.05 -5.93 -32.47
C GLY A 424 -37.51 -6.81 -33.61
N LEU A 425 -36.39 -7.51 -33.41
CA LEU A 425 -35.71 -8.36 -34.38
C LEU A 425 -35.67 -9.85 -34.01
N GLY A 426 -36.11 -10.26 -32.82
CA GLY A 426 -36.06 -11.66 -32.36
C GLY A 426 -36.10 -11.81 -30.84
N GLU A 427 -36.00 -13.05 -30.35
CA GLU A 427 -36.02 -13.40 -28.93
C GLU A 427 -34.82 -14.29 -28.58
N ALA A 428 -34.29 -14.16 -27.36
CA ALA A 428 -33.18 -14.98 -26.87
C ALA A 428 -33.29 -15.23 -25.35
N ASN A 429 -32.85 -16.40 -24.89
CA ASN A 429 -32.88 -16.76 -23.46
C ASN A 429 -31.69 -16.12 -22.71
N PRO A 430 -31.89 -15.59 -21.50
CA PRO A 430 -30.81 -15.06 -20.69
C PRO A 430 -29.89 -16.17 -20.19
N THR A 431 -28.64 -15.83 -19.92
CA THR A 431 -27.65 -16.74 -19.35
C THR A 431 -27.78 -16.82 -17.83
N SER A 432 -28.29 -15.77 -17.18
CA SER A 432 -28.48 -15.78 -15.74
C SER A 432 -29.72 -15.02 -15.27
N ILE A 433 -30.27 -15.48 -14.15
CA ILE A 433 -31.43 -14.89 -13.46
C ILE A 433 -31.10 -14.75 -11.98
N LEU A 434 -31.38 -13.57 -11.43
CA LEU A 434 -31.23 -13.25 -10.02
C LEU A 434 -32.59 -12.81 -9.47
N ILE A 435 -33.12 -13.56 -8.50
CA ILE A 435 -34.36 -13.25 -7.79
C ILE A 435 -34.02 -12.97 -6.34
N VAL A 436 -34.29 -11.75 -5.88
CA VAL A 436 -33.97 -11.28 -4.53
C VAL A 436 -35.24 -10.87 -3.80
N PRO A 437 -35.54 -11.50 -2.64
CA PRO A 437 -36.67 -11.09 -1.82
C PRO A 437 -36.43 -9.74 -1.15
N LEU A 438 -37.40 -8.83 -1.25
CA LEU A 438 -37.43 -7.57 -0.52
C LEU A 438 -37.99 -7.85 0.89
N LYS A 439 -37.10 -7.96 1.89
CA LYS A 439 -37.52 -8.37 3.24
C LYS A 439 -36.95 -7.54 4.38
N ILE A 440 -37.70 -7.45 5.47
CA ILE A 440 -37.27 -6.92 6.77
C ILE A 440 -37.78 -7.85 7.87
N ASN A 441 -36.94 -8.21 8.84
CA ASN A 441 -37.35 -9.08 9.97
C ASN A 441 -38.10 -10.35 9.53
N GLU A 442 -37.66 -10.97 8.42
CA GLU A 442 -38.29 -12.14 7.78
C GLU A 442 -39.70 -11.92 7.20
N GLU A 443 -40.18 -10.68 7.14
CA GLU A 443 -41.40 -10.31 6.43
C GLU A 443 -41.07 -9.88 4.99
N ILE A 444 -41.74 -10.49 4.00
CA ILE A 444 -41.52 -10.20 2.59
C ILE A 444 -42.50 -9.10 2.15
N TYR A 445 -41.96 -8.01 1.62
CA TYR A 445 -42.72 -6.88 1.08
C TYR A 445 -42.81 -6.93 -0.45
N GLY A 446 -41.96 -7.74 -1.09
CA GLY A 446 -41.92 -7.91 -2.54
C GLY A 446 -40.74 -8.76 -2.99
N LEU A 447 -40.54 -8.87 -4.30
CA LEU A 447 -39.37 -9.52 -4.91
C LEU A 447 -38.88 -8.72 -6.11
N ILE A 448 -37.56 -8.73 -6.30
CA ILE A 448 -36.92 -8.24 -7.51
C ILE A 448 -36.42 -9.43 -8.29
N GLU A 449 -36.71 -9.46 -9.58
CA GLU A 449 -36.19 -10.43 -10.53
C GLU A 449 -35.40 -9.67 -11.60
N ILE A 450 -34.18 -10.12 -11.90
CA ILE A 450 -33.28 -9.52 -12.88
C ILE A 450 -32.74 -10.62 -13.78
N ALA A 451 -32.81 -10.42 -15.09
CA ALA A 451 -32.26 -11.34 -16.07
C ALA A 451 -31.16 -10.67 -16.91
N SER A 452 -30.08 -11.40 -17.19
CA SER A 452 -28.92 -10.92 -17.93
C SER A 452 -28.33 -12.00 -18.87
N PHE A 453 -27.74 -11.56 -19.98
CA PHE A 453 -26.89 -12.41 -20.82
C PHE A 453 -25.51 -12.67 -20.19
N ASP A 454 -25.10 -11.84 -19.24
CA ASP A 454 -23.86 -12.01 -18.48
C ASP A 454 -24.16 -12.64 -17.11
N THR A 455 -23.16 -13.30 -16.52
CA THR A 455 -23.25 -13.83 -15.15
C THR A 455 -22.94 -12.73 -14.13
N PHE A 456 -23.68 -12.68 -13.03
CA PHE A 456 -23.40 -11.75 -11.93
C PHE A 456 -22.24 -12.24 -11.06
N GLU A 457 -21.29 -11.34 -10.76
CA GLU A 457 -20.24 -11.61 -9.78
C GLU A 457 -20.82 -11.61 -8.34
N PRO A 458 -20.21 -12.33 -7.39
CA PRO A 458 -20.70 -12.40 -6.01
C PRO A 458 -20.93 -11.04 -5.34
N HIS A 459 -20.05 -10.06 -5.62
CA HIS A 459 -20.16 -8.71 -5.07
C HIS A 459 -21.36 -7.93 -5.62
N GLN A 460 -21.82 -8.26 -6.83
CA GLN A 460 -23.00 -7.66 -7.45
C GLN A 460 -24.28 -8.26 -6.85
N ILE A 461 -24.29 -9.57 -6.58
CA ILE A 461 -25.42 -10.25 -5.91
C ILE A 461 -25.60 -9.69 -4.50
N GLU A 462 -24.52 -9.63 -3.70
CA GLU A 462 -24.54 -9.06 -2.33
C GLU A 462 -25.00 -7.59 -2.35
N PHE A 463 -24.63 -6.84 -3.38
CA PHE A 463 -25.10 -5.47 -3.57
C PHE A 463 -26.62 -5.41 -3.77
N VAL A 464 -27.20 -6.25 -4.63
CA VAL A 464 -28.66 -6.29 -4.84
C VAL A 464 -29.38 -6.72 -3.56
N GLU A 465 -28.84 -7.68 -2.80
CA GLU A 465 -29.41 -8.10 -1.50
C GLU A 465 -29.47 -6.95 -0.49
N LYS A 466 -28.40 -6.15 -0.37
CA LYS A 466 -28.39 -4.98 0.52
C LYS A 466 -29.34 -3.87 0.06
N ILE A 467 -29.44 -3.67 -1.25
CA ILE A 467 -30.40 -2.74 -1.83
C ILE A 467 -31.82 -3.22 -1.60
N ALA A 468 -32.08 -4.53 -1.72
CA ALA A 468 -33.38 -5.12 -1.48
C ALA A 468 -33.89 -4.87 -0.06
N GLU A 469 -33.02 -4.96 0.96
CA GLU A 469 -33.37 -4.60 2.33
C GLU A 469 -33.77 -3.12 2.46
N SER A 470 -33.02 -2.22 1.80
CA SER A 470 -33.33 -0.78 1.78
C SER A 470 -34.65 -0.49 1.08
N ILE A 471 -34.91 -1.14 -0.06
CA ILE A 471 -36.16 -1.03 -0.81
C ILE A 471 -37.32 -1.54 0.04
N ALA A 472 -37.18 -2.71 0.68
CA ALA A 472 -38.21 -3.27 1.56
C ALA A 472 -38.59 -2.28 2.67
N SER A 473 -37.60 -1.61 3.27
CA SER A 473 -37.82 -0.57 4.29
C SER A 473 -38.61 0.61 3.77
N THR A 474 -38.26 1.13 2.60
CA THR A 474 -39.02 2.21 1.97
C THR A 474 -40.43 1.78 1.59
N LEU A 475 -40.61 0.58 1.01
CA LEU A 475 -41.93 0.05 0.65
C LEU A 475 -42.82 -0.13 1.88
N SER A 476 -42.28 -0.67 2.98
CA SER A 476 -42.98 -0.78 4.27
C SER A 476 -43.45 0.58 4.76
N ALA A 477 -42.57 1.60 4.75
CA ALA A 477 -42.91 2.96 5.17
C ALA A 477 -44.00 3.60 4.28
N VAL A 478 -43.90 3.45 2.95
CA VAL A 478 -44.91 3.96 2.00
C VAL A 478 -46.25 3.28 2.23
N LYS A 479 -46.27 1.95 2.35
CA LYS A 479 -47.50 1.16 2.60
C LYS A 479 -48.16 1.52 3.93
N ILE A 480 -47.38 1.73 4.99
CA ILE A 480 -47.87 2.21 6.30
C ILE A 480 -48.48 3.61 6.18
N ASN A 481 -47.82 4.52 5.45
CA ASN A 481 -48.33 5.87 5.23
C ASN A 481 -49.64 5.86 4.43
N GLU A 482 -49.74 5.08 3.35
CA GLU A 482 -50.98 4.93 2.57
C GLU A 482 -52.12 4.37 3.44
N ARG A 483 -51.85 3.34 4.25
CA ARG A 483 -52.84 2.78 5.19
C ARG A 483 -53.28 3.80 6.24
N THR A 484 -52.34 4.58 6.78
CA THR A 484 -52.62 5.63 7.77
C THR A 484 -53.47 6.75 7.16
N GLN A 485 -53.17 7.16 5.92
CA GLN A 485 -53.94 8.16 5.18
C GLN A 485 -55.38 7.68 4.92
N ARG A 486 -55.54 6.43 4.46
CA ARG A 486 -56.86 5.81 4.24
C ARG A 486 -57.69 5.76 5.53
N LEU A 487 -57.10 5.28 6.63
CA LEU A 487 -57.76 5.24 7.94
C LEU A 487 -58.11 6.63 8.48
N LEU A 488 -57.26 7.64 8.23
CA LEU A 488 -57.54 9.02 8.61
C LEU A 488 -58.74 9.58 7.83
N GLU A 489 -58.81 9.33 6.53
CA GLU A 489 -59.95 9.71 5.68
C GLU A 489 -61.24 9.03 6.15
N GLU A 490 -61.21 7.72 6.41
CA GLU A 490 -62.35 6.98 6.98
C GLU A 490 -62.78 7.56 8.35
N SER A 491 -61.83 7.86 9.24
CA SER A 491 -62.11 8.46 10.54
C SER A 491 -62.70 9.87 10.43
N GLN A 492 -62.25 10.67 9.47
CA GLN A 492 -62.80 12.01 9.20
C GLN A 492 -64.25 11.91 8.70
N GLN A 493 -64.50 11.03 7.72
CA GLN A 493 -65.86 10.78 7.21
C GLN A 493 -66.80 10.31 8.32
N LEU A 494 -66.36 9.37 9.17
CA LEU A 494 -67.16 8.88 10.29
C LEU A 494 -67.47 10.00 11.30
N THR A 495 -66.50 10.86 11.60
CA THR A 495 -66.68 12.00 12.51
C THR A 495 -67.72 12.99 11.96
N GLU A 496 -67.70 13.24 10.65
CA GLU A 496 -68.66 14.14 9.99
C GLU A 496 -70.08 13.55 9.99
N GLN A 497 -70.22 12.23 9.77
CA GLN A 497 -71.49 11.53 9.91
C GLN A 497 -72.05 11.59 11.34
N MET A 498 -71.20 11.40 12.37
CA MET A 498 -71.63 11.52 13.76
C MET A 498 -72.10 12.93 14.11
N ARG A 499 -71.39 13.96 13.64
CA ARG A 499 -71.82 15.37 13.83
C ARG A 499 -73.18 15.66 13.21
N ALA A 500 -73.45 15.12 12.03
CA ALA A 500 -74.74 15.27 11.38
C ALA A 500 -75.87 14.60 12.20
N GLN A 501 -75.63 13.39 12.73
CA GLN A 501 -76.60 12.71 13.61
C GLN A 501 -76.84 13.44 14.93
N GLU A 502 -75.81 14.03 15.54
CA GLU A 502 -75.93 14.77 16.80
C GLU A 502 -76.83 16.00 16.64
N GLU A 503 -76.67 16.76 15.55
CA GLU A 503 -77.49 17.96 15.28
C GLU A 503 -78.96 17.61 14.98
N GLU A 504 -79.20 16.51 14.25
CA GLU A 504 -80.56 16.00 14.00
C GLU A 504 -81.25 15.57 15.31
N MET A 505 -80.51 14.90 16.21
CA MET A 505 -81.02 14.55 17.54
C MET A 505 -81.33 15.79 18.39
N ARG A 506 -80.48 16.81 18.34
CA ARG A 506 -80.66 18.08 19.07
C ARG A 506 -81.95 18.80 18.64
N GLN A 507 -82.21 18.89 17.34
CA GLN A 507 -83.46 19.47 16.81
C GLN A 507 -84.69 18.71 17.28
N ASN A 508 -84.68 17.37 17.21
CA ASN A 508 -85.80 16.55 17.67
C ASN A 508 -86.10 16.75 19.16
N MET A 509 -85.06 16.97 19.98
CA MET A 509 -85.22 17.21 21.42
C MET A 509 -85.82 18.59 21.73
N GLU A 510 -85.42 19.64 21.00
CA GLU A 510 -85.98 20.99 21.13
C GLU A 510 -87.48 21.03 20.76
N GLU A 511 -87.89 20.33 19.69
CA GLU A 511 -89.29 20.27 19.24
C GLU A 511 -90.20 19.52 20.24
N LEU A 512 -89.70 18.41 20.80
CA LEU A 512 -90.38 17.66 21.87
C LEU A 512 -90.63 18.52 23.11
N GLN A 513 -89.63 19.29 23.54
CA GLN A 513 -89.76 20.15 24.72
C GLN A 513 -90.81 21.25 24.53
N ALA A 514 -90.82 21.92 23.37
CA ALA A 514 -91.81 22.95 23.05
C ALA A 514 -93.26 22.42 23.09
N THR A 515 -93.47 21.19 22.59
CA THR A 515 -94.79 20.55 22.55
C THR A 515 -95.32 20.25 23.96
N GLN A 516 -94.44 19.85 24.88
CA GLN A 516 -94.79 19.54 26.27
C GLN A 516 -95.28 20.80 27.02
N GLU A 517 -94.58 21.93 26.86
CA GLU A 517 -94.89 23.19 27.55
C GLU A 517 -96.27 23.76 27.15
N GLU A 518 -96.66 23.65 25.87
CA GLU A 518 -97.95 24.15 25.38
C GLU A 518 -99.15 23.34 25.91
N MET A 519 -98.97 22.03 26.09
CA MET A 519 -100.00 21.13 26.61
C MET A 519 -100.32 21.42 28.09
N GLU A 520 -99.32 21.70 28.93
CA GLU A 520 -99.53 22.02 30.35
C GLU A 520 -100.28 23.35 30.55
N ARG A 521 -99.99 24.35 29.72
CA ARG A 521 -100.64 25.67 29.78
C ARG A 521 -102.15 25.57 29.53
N THR A 522 -102.55 24.80 28.53
CA THR A 522 -103.95 24.67 28.12
C THR A 522 -104.83 23.99 29.17
N GLN A 523 -104.29 23.02 29.91
CA GLN A 523 -105.03 22.33 30.97
C GLN A 523 -105.32 23.24 32.17
N THR A 524 -104.35 24.10 32.52
CA THR A 524 -104.45 24.98 33.69
C THR A 524 -105.52 26.06 33.48
N ASP A 525 -105.58 26.63 32.28
CA ASP A 525 -106.59 27.63 31.91
C ASP A 525 -108.03 27.10 31.99
N ARG A 526 -108.24 25.82 31.63
CA ARG A 526 -109.56 25.21 31.65
C ARG A 526 -110.11 25.05 33.07
N LYS A 527 -109.31 24.52 34.00
CA LYS A 527 -109.72 24.30 35.40
C LYS A 527 -110.11 25.61 36.10
N THR A 528 -109.37 26.68 35.83
CA THR A 528 -109.62 28.00 36.42
C THR A 528 -110.99 28.55 36.05
N LYS A 529 -111.40 28.39 34.78
CA LYS A 529 -112.70 28.87 34.28
C LYS A 529 -113.89 28.14 34.90
N GLU A 530 -113.81 26.82 35.07
CA GLU A 530 -114.88 26.01 35.67
C GLU A 530 -115.12 26.37 37.16
N SER A 531 -114.05 26.65 37.92
CA SER A 531 -114.16 26.99 39.34
C SER A 531 -114.87 28.31 39.63
N ILE A 532 -114.77 29.31 38.73
CA ILE A 532 -115.39 30.64 38.93
C ILE A 532 -116.92 30.52 38.85
N ILE A 533 -117.44 29.73 37.90
CA ILE A 533 -118.88 29.58 37.68
C ILE A 533 -119.53 28.88 38.89
N ASN A 534 -118.91 27.82 39.40
CA ASN A 534 -119.47 27.02 40.49
C ASN A 534 -119.56 27.76 41.84
N ASN A 535 -118.76 28.82 42.05
CA ASN A 535 -118.69 29.55 43.32
C ASN A 535 -119.46 30.88 43.35
N THR A 536 -120.08 31.32 42.24
CA THR A 536 -120.68 32.67 42.17
C THR A 536 -122.20 32.69 42.27
N ASN A 537 -122.91 31.72 41.69
CA ASN A 537 -124.38 31.67 41.66
C ASN A 537 -124.91 30.51 42.48
N LEU A 538 -126.14 30.60 42.98
CA LEU A 538 -126.85 29.41 43.46
C LEU A 538 -127.09 28.51 42.25
N MET A 539 -126.68 27.26 42.34
CA MET A 539 -126.92 26.26 41.30
C MET A 539 -127.78 25.14 41.86
N PHE A 540 -128.80 24.75 41.09
CA PHE A 540 -129.61 23.56 41.31
C PHE A 540 -129.59 22.73 40.05
N GLU A 541 -129.24 21.47 40.19
CA GLU A 541 -129.56 20.44 39.22
C GLU A 541 -130.84 19.74 39.69
N LEU A 542 -131.82 19.62 38.80
CA LEU A 542 -133.06 18.92 39.06
C LEU A 542 -133.19 17.72 38.13
N ALA A 543 -133.74 16.65 38.67
CA ALA A 543 -134.22 15.50 37.91
C ALA A 543 -135.52 15.86 37.16
N GLU A 544 -135.90 15.03 36.19
CA GLU A 544 -137.11 15.20 35.36
C GLU A 544 -138.41 15.27 36.18
N SER A 545 -138.44 14.66 37.37
CA SER A 545 -139.55 14.82 38.33
C SER A 545 -139.60 16.18 39.03
N PHE A 546 -138.76 17.15 38.65
CA PHE A 546 -138.56 18.44 39.32
C PHE A 546 -138.18 18.31 40.80
N LYS A 547 -137.44 17.25 41.13
CA LYS A 547 -136.80 17.05 42.43
C LYS A 547 -135.34 17.42 42.33
N ILE A 548 -134.79 18.04 43.36
CA ILE A 548 -133.40 18.51 43.37
C ILE A 548 -132.46 17.31 43.43
N SER A 549 -131.54 17.17 42.47
CA SER A 549 -130.52 16.13 42.43
C SER A 549 -129.18 16.60 43.02
N LEU A 550 -128.77 17.82 42.72
CA LEU A 550 -127.52 18.42 43.19
C LEU A 550 -127.70 19.91 43.42
N VAL A 551 -126.95 20.45 44.37
CA VAL A 551 -126.80 21.89 44.57
C VAL A 551 -125.34 22.20 44.83
N ASN A 552 -124.89 23.43 44.51
CA ASN A 552 -123.56 23.86 44.93
C ASN A 552 -123.57 24.41 46.37
N ALA A 553 -122.38 24.57 46.95
CA ALA A 553 -122.22 25.05 48.32
C ALA A 553 -122.88 26.43 48.55
N VAL A 554 -122.84 27.32 47.55
CA VAL A 554 -123.45 28.65 47.60
C VAL A 554 -124.96 28.54 47.83
N THR A 555 -125.64 27.60 47.16
CA THR A 555 -127.06 27.33 47.36
C THR A 555 -127.38 26.93 48.80
N THR A 556 -126.64 25.96 49.36
CA THR A 556 -126.85 25.49 50.73
C THR A 556 -126.63 26.59 51.76
N GLN A 557 -125.58 27.40 51.57
CA GLN A 557 -125.26 28.49 52.48
C GLN A 557 -126.30 29.62 52.41
N THR A 558 -126.78 29.93 51.21
CA THR A 558 -127.72 31.05 50.99
C THR A 558 -129.12 30.71 51.49
N LEU A 559 -129.62 29.50 51.23
CA LEU A 559 -130.95 29.09 51.68
C LEU A 559 -130.96 28.47 53.10
N GLY A 560 -129.79 28.24 53.68
CA GLY A 560 -129.62 27.72 55.04
C GLY A 560 -129.89 26.23 55.21
N TYR A 561 -130.26 25.52 54.14
CA TYR A 561 -130.47 24.06 54.18
C TYR A 561 -129.14 23.32 54.03
N ARG A 562 -129.05 22.13 54.62
CA ARG A 562 -127.99 21.17 54.31
C ARG A 562 -128.26 20.53 52.93
N GLU A 563 -127.21 20.14 52.21
CA GLU A 563 -127.35 19.53 50.88
C GLU A 563 -128.27 18.30 50.90
N GLU A 564 -128.15 17.47 51.94
CA GLU A 564 -128.97 16.27 52.14
C GLU A 564 -130.46 16.58 52.36
N GLU A 565 -130.80 17.75 52.91
CA GLU A 565 -132.18 18.18 53.13
C GLU A 565 -132.83 18.67 51.83
N LEU A 566 -132.03 19.27 50.94
CA LEU A 566 -132.49 19.72 49.63
C LEU A 566 -132.58 18.57 48.64
N ARG A 567 -131.70 17.58 48.73
CA ARG A 567 -131.67 16.43 47.82
C ARG A 567 -132.99 15.67 47.86
N ASN A 568 -133.54 15.37 46.69
CA ASN A 568 -134.86 14.76 46.46
C ASN A 568 -136.07 15.56 46.93
N MET A 569 -135.87 16.76 47.50
CA MET A 569 -136.97 17.68 47.79
C MET A 569 -137.60 18.14 46.46
N ALA A 570 -138.92 18.26 46.44
CA ALA A 570 -139.61 18.84 45.28
C ALA A 570 -139.24 20.31 45.18
N PHE A 571 -138.62 20.74 44.08
CA PHE A 571 -138.10 22.11 43.99
C PHE A 571 -139.19 23.17 44.24
N GLY A 572 -140.43 22.87 43.87
CA GLY A 572 -141.56 23.75 44.12
C GLY A 572 -141.91 24.01 45.58
N SER A 573 -141.52 23.16 46.54
CA SER A 573 -141.71 23.48 47.97
C SER A 573 -140.81 24.61 48.44
N LEU A 574 -139.70 24.85 47.74
CA LEU A 574 -138.79 25.96 48.00
C LEU A 574 -139.21 27.22 47.26
N VAL A 575 -140.16 27.18 46.33
CA VAL A 575 -140.55 28.40 45.60
C VAL A 575 -141.70 29.09 46.33
N GLY A 576 -141.54 30.38 46.62
CA GLY A 576 -142.56 31.21 47.26
C GLY A 576 -143.75 31.53 46.36
N SER A 577 -143.50 31.65 45.05
CA SER A 577 -144.52 31.94 44.03
C SER A 577 -144.83 30.73 43.15
N ALA A 578 -145.98 30.11 43.36
CA ALA A 578 -146.43 28.96 42.56
C ALA A 578 -146.67 29.31 41.08
N SER A 579 -147.06 30.55 40.77
CA SER A 579 -147.24 31.00 39.38
C SER A 579 -145.92 31.11 38.64
N ALA A 580 -144.87 31.65 39.29
CA ALA A 580 -143.53 31.78 38.70
C ALA A 580 -142.90 30.41 38.42
N LEU A 581 -143.06 29.44 39.33
CA LEU A 581 -142.59 28.08 39.10
C LEU A 581 -143.32 27.39 37.94
N ALA A 582 -144.64 27.55 37.84
CA ALA A 582 -145.43 26.93 36.78
C ALA A 582 -145.03 27.47 35.40
N ASP A 583 -144.78 28.78 35.29
CA ASP A 583 -144.29 29.38 34.06
C ASP A 583 -142.86 28.93 33.72
N ALA A 584 -141.95 28.91 34.71
CA ALA A 584 -140.61 28.38 34.54
C ALA A 584 -140.61 26.94 34.05
N LYS A 585 -141.42 26.08 34.68
CA LYS A 585 -141.55 24.68 34.31
C LYS A 585 -142.06 24.52 32.87
N ARG A 586 -143.10 25.26 32.49
CA ARG A 586 -143.65 25.21 31.13
C ARG A 586 -142.60 25.61 30.07
N VAL A 587 -141.90 26.73 30.28
CA VAL A 587 -140.91 27.24 29.31
C VAL A 587 -139.72 26.29 29.15
N VAL A 588 -139.24 25.71 30.26
CA VAL A 588 -138.09 24.80 30.21
C VAL A 588 -138.46 23.40 29.70
N ASP A 589 -139.70 22.94 29.95
CA ASP A 589 -140.22 21.71 29.36
C ASP A 589 -140.40 21.83 27.83
N GLU A 590 -140.77 23.02 27.34
CA GLU A 590 -140.76 23.38 25.91
C GLU A 590 -139.33 23.51 25.33
N GLY A 591 -138.28 23.31 26.14
CA GLY A 591 -136.89 23.29 25.72
C GLY A 591 -136.22 24.67 25.62
N HIS A 592 -136.88 25.73 26.10
CA HIS A 592 -136.35 27.09 26.08
C HIS A 592 -135.79 27.47 27.46
N THR A 593 -134.80 28.36 27.49
CA THR A 593 -134.28 28.88 28.77
C THR A 593 -135.28 29.86 29.35
N TRP A 594 -135.73 29.59 30.57
CA TRP A 594 -136.55 30.53 31.32
C TRP A 594 -135.66 31.46 32.13
N THR A 595 -136.01 32.75 32.21
CA THR A 595 -135.37 33.70 33.13
C THR A 595 -136.45 34.54 33.80
N GLY A 596 -136.41 34.66 35.12
CA GLY A 596 -137.39 35.45 35.84
C GLY A 596 -137.06 35.61 37.32
N LEU A 597 -137.94 36.33 38.03
CA LEU A 597 -137.89 36.39 39.48
C LEU A 597 -138.50 35.09 40.03
N LEU A 598 -137.69 34.37 40.79
CA LEU A 598 -138.08 33.15 41.46
C LEU A 598 -137.77 33.30 42.95
N PRO A 599 -138.73 33.79 43.74
CA PRO A 599 -138.54 33.89 45.18
C PRO A 599 -138.38 32.48 45.76
N LEU A 600 -137.30 32.24 46.50
CA LEU A 600 -137.01 30.95 47.14
C LEU A 600 -137.13 31.07 48.65
N LYS A 601 -137.73 30.09 49.31
CA LYS A 601 -137.86 30.05 50.76
C LYS A 601 -136.60 29.44 51.38
N ASN A 602 -136.06 30.11 52.39
CA ASN A 602 -135.00 29.55 53.22
C ASN A 602 -135.55 28.51 54.21
N ASN A 603 -134.68 27.84 54.95
CA ASN A 603 -135.03 26.80 55.92
C ASN A 603 -135.88 27.28 57.12
N LYS A 604 -136.00 28.60 57.32
CA LYS A 604 -136.89 29.22 58.33
C LYS A 604 -138.24 29.65 57.74
N GLY A 605 -138.45 29.46 56.43
CA GLY A 605 -139.66 29.84 55.71
C GLY A 605 -139.70 31.28 55.22
N GLU A 606 -138.63 32.05 55.40
CA GLU A 606 -138.51 33.43 54.91
C GLU A 606 -138.17 33.43 53.42
N GLU A 607 -138.68 34.42 52.68
CA GLU A 607 -138.54 34.51 51.24
C GLU A 607 -137.24 35.24 50.84
N VAL A 608 -136.39 34.55 50.10
CA VAL A 608 -135.17 35.04 49.47
C VAL A 608 -135.49 35.35 48.01
N LEU A 609 -135.48 36.63 47.66
CA LEU A 609 -135.73 37.05 46.29
C LEU A 609 -134.55 36.64 45.41
N THR A 610 -134.79 35.78 44.44
CA THR A 610 -133.75 35.40 43.47
C THR A 610 -134.18 35.72 42.05
N LYS A 611 -133.21 36.10 41.21
CA LYS A 611 -133.39 36.10 39.76
C LYS A 611 -132.77 34.82 39.24
N ALA A 612 -133.59 33.94 38.68
CA ALA A 612 -133.18 32.63 38.26
C ALA A 612 -133.29 32.48 36.74
N SER A 613 -132.32 31.77 36.18
CA SER A 613 -132.31 31.25 34.83
C SER A 613 -132.32 29.73 34.89
N ALA A 614 -133.31 29.11 34.26
CA ALA A 614 -133.48 27.67 34.23
C ALA A 614 -133.39 27.19 32.78
N GLY A 615 -132.64 26.12 32.54
CA GLY A 615 -132.51 25.49 31.23
C GLY A 615 -132.51 23.97 31.32
N ARG A 616 -132.86 23.31 30.22
CA ARG A 616 -132.86 21.86 30.10
C ARG A 616 -131.59 21.38 29.42
N ILE A 617 -130.88 20.44 30.02
CA ILE A 617 -129.74 19.74 29.43
C ILE A 617 -130.09 18.26 29.27
N ARG A 618 -129.71 17.68 28.12
CA ARG A 618 -129.82 16.23 27.91
C ARG A 618 -128.66 15.55 28.62
N ASP A 619 -128.95 14.57 29.45
CA ASP A 619 -127.89 13.74 30.03
C ASP A 619 -127.29 12.87 28.91
N PRO A 620 -125.98 12.99 28.59
CA PRO A 620 -125.35 12.24 27.49
C PRO A 620 -125.40 10.72 27.67
N TYR A 621 -125.66 10.24 28.90
CA TYR A 621 -125.53 8.83 29.27
C TYR A 621 -126.88 8.17 29.62
N ALA A 622 -127.90 8.92 30.06
CA ALA A 622 -129.17 8.35 30.55
C ALA A 622 -130.40 8.58 29.64
N ASN A 623 -130.25 9.32 28.54
CA ASN A 623 -131.33 9.72 27.61
C ASN A 623 -132.57 10.39 28.25
N THR A 624 -132.45 10.84 29.50
CA THR A 624 -133.41 11.67 30.21
C THR A 624 -132.94 13.12 30.20
N TYR A 625 -133.84 14.04 30.56
CA TYR A 625 -133.49 15.44 30.69
C TYR A 625 -133.27 15.82 32.16
N LYS A 626 -132.28 16.69 32.36
CA LYS A 626 -132.01 17.36 33.63
C LYS A 626 -132.23 18.84 33.46
N TYR A 627 -132.57 19.49 34.55
CA TYR A 627 -132.84 20.92 34.56
C TYR A 627 -131.77 21.57 35.40
N LEU A 628 -131.07 22.53 34.82
CA LEU A 628 -130.06 23.30 35.53
C LEU A 628 -130.62 24.69 35.76
N ILE A 629 -130.66 25.08 37.03
CA ILE A 629 -131.14 26.38 37.46
C ILE A 629 -129.99 27.10 38.11
N PHE A 630 -129.65 28.26 37.54
CA PHE A 630 -128.76 29.22 38.17
C PHE A 630 -129.60 30.36 38.71
N ALA A 631 -129.46 30.65 40.00
CA ALA A 631 -130.15 31.74 40.65
C ALA A 631 -129.14 32.68 41.29
N ALA A 632 -129.32 33.98 41.07
CA ALA A 632 -128.61 35.01 41.80
C ALA A 632 -129.54 35.51 42.92
N ASN A 633 -129.06 35.47 44.16
CA ASN A 633 -129.75 36.11 45.28
C ASN A 633 -129.68 37.63 45.10
N ILE A 634 -130.85 38.26 45.02
CA ILE A 634 -130.98 39.71 44.84
C ILE A 634 -131.75 40.37 45.99
N SER A 635 -131.95 39.67 47.11
CA SER A 635 -132.64 40.19 48.29
C SER A 635 -132.05 41.51 48.79
N THR A 636 -130.73 41.69 48.68
CA THR A 636 -130.03 42.94 49.03
C THR A 636 -130.20 44.05 47.99
N VAL A 637 -130.45 43.71 46.73
CA VAL A 637 -130.69 44.68 45.63
C VAL A 637 -132.15 45.14 45.61
N ALA A 638 -133.10 44.27 46.00
CA ALA A 638 -134.50 44.63 46.16
C ALA A 638 -134.73 45.61 47.33
N GLN A 639 -133.97 45.48 48.43
CA GLN A 639 -133.99 46.43 49.55
C GLN A 639 -133.48 47.84 49.17
N SER A 640 -132.70 47.98 48.09
CA SER A 640 -132.28 49.29 47.57
C SER A 640 -133.28 49.98 46.64
N HIS A 641 -134.39 49.32 46.27
CA HIS A 641 -135.42 49.89 45.38
C HIS A 641 -136.77 50.19 46.06
N GLU A 642 -137.00 49.76 47.31
CA GLU A 642 -138.15 50.12 48.16
C GLU A 642 -137.85 51.23 49.20
N GLN A 643 -136.72 51.94 49.01
CA GLN A 643 -136.53 53.32 49.49
C GLN A 643 -136.67 54.31 48.34
N LEU A 644 -137.75 54.12 47.57
CA LEU A 644 -138.76 55.13 47.32
C LEU A 644 -140.14 54.57 47.68
#